data_AF-A0A091DAB3-F1
#
_entry.id   AF-A0A091DAB3-F1
#
_cell.length_a   1.000
_cell.length_b   1.000
_cell.length_c   1.000
_cell.angle_alpha   90.00
_cell.angle_beta   90.00
_cell.angle_gamma   90.00
#
_symmetry.space_group_name_H-M   'P 1'
#
loop_
_entity.id
_entity.type
_entity.pdbx_description
1 polymer ?
#
loop_
_entity_poly.entity_id
_entity_poly.type
_entity_poly.pdbx_seq_one_letter_code
_entity_poly.pdbx_strand_id
1 'polypeptide(L)'
;MEMTGMSLKRGYVVVKDNDCVGPAEEIKKQKVSECCVPKDGDGLDSDCLPSSETEPKSPEVFSDGKDKKNSSAQLEEEEDGFSEEGEEEEAESFAEMMKHGLTELDVGITKFVSSHQGFSGILKERYSDFIVHEIGKDGQISHLDDLSVPVDEEDPSEDVFSVLTTEEKQQLEELQLFKNKETSVAIEVIEDTKEKRTIIHQAIKSLFPGLETKTEDRAGRKYIVAYHAAGKKALAKVRTAADPRKHSWPKSRGSYCHFVLYKENKDTMDAINVLSKYLRVKPNIFSYMGTKDKRAITVQEIAVLKISAQRLAHLNKCLMNFKLGNFSYQKNPLKLGELQGNHFTVILRNITGTDDQVQQAMNSLKQIGFINYYGMQRFGTTAVPTYQVGRAILQNSWTEVMDLILKPRSGAEKGYLVKCREEWAKTKDPAAALKKLPVKRCVEGQLLRGLSKYGMKNIVSAFGIIPRNNRLMYIHSYQSYVWNNMVSKRIEDYGLKPVPGDLVLKGATATYIEEEDVNNYSIHDVVMPLPGFDVIYPKHKISEAYREMLTTDNLDIDNMRHKIRDYSLSGAYRKIIIRPQNVSWGVVAYDDPKIPLFNTDVDNLEGKPPPVFASEGKYRALKMDFSLPPSTYATMAIREVLKMDTSIKNQTQLNTTWLR
;
A
#
# COMPACT_ATOMS: atom_id res chain seq x y z
N MET A 1 17.27 34.19 -36.14
CA MET A 1 18.61 33.68 -36.50
C MET A 1 19.24 33.07 -35.27
N GLU A 2 20.15 32.09 -35.44
CA GLU A 2 21.18 31.64 -34.47
C GLU A 2 20.70 31.38 -33.02
N MET A 3 20.46 30.14 -32.56
CA MET A 3 20.99 28.81 -32.93
C MET A 3 22.45 28.55 -32.49
N THR A 4 22.66 28.45 -31.17
CA THR A 4 23.79 27.69 -30.57
C THR A 4 23.30 26.87 -29.37
N GLY A 5 23.52 25.57 -29.38
CA GLY A 5 23.29 24.69 -28.23
C GLY A 5 24.56 23.92 -27.86
N MET A 6 24.76 23.62 -26.57
CA MET A 6 25.87 22.79 -26.10
C MET A 6 25.37 21.67 -25.18
N SER A 7 25.77 20.44 -25.48
CA SER A 7 25.37 19.24 -24.73
C SER A 7 26.52 18.77 -23.83
N LEU A 8 26.33 18.84 -22.51
CA LEU A 8 27.33 18.43 -21.53
C LEU A 8 27.27 16.91 -21.27
N LYS A 9 28.11 16.16 -21.99
CA LYS A 9 28.41 14.76 -21.68
C LYS A 9 29.26 14.67 -20.40
N ARG A 10 28.81 13.92 -19.39
CA ARG A 10 29.69 13.51 -18.28
C ARG A 10 30.63 12.38 -18.75
N GLY A 11 31.93 12.60 -18.62
CA GLY A 11 32.94 11.57 -18.87
C GLY A 11 33.06 10.60 -17.69
N TYR A 12 33.30 9.32 -18.00
CA TYR A 12 33.78 8.34 -17.02
C TYR A 12 35.31 8.40 -16.96
N VAL A 13 35.88 8.48 -15.76
CA VAL A 13 37.32 8.28 -15.56
C VAL A 13 37.58 6.78 -15.43
N VAL A 14 38.43 6.24 -16.30
CA VAL A 14 38.94 4.87 -16.22
C VAL A 14 40.38 4.94 -15.73
N VAL A 15 40.65 4.34 -14.58
CA VAL A 15 42.03 4.07 -14.14
C VAL A 15 42.47 2.74 -14.74
N LYS A 16 43.60 2.75 -15.44
CA LYS A 16 44.35 1.55 -15.80
C LYS A 16 45.59 1.48 -14.89
N ASP A 17 45.98 0.26 -14.55
CA ASP A 17 47.39 -0.10 -14.36
C ASP A 17 47.63 -1.49 -14.98
N ASN A 18 48.89 -1.82 -15.28
CA ASN A 18 49.25 -2.82 -16.29
C ASN A 18 49.48 -4.25 -15.76
N ASP A 19 49.37 -5.21 -16.69
CA ASP A 19 49.76 -6.62 -16.54
C ASP A 19 51.28 -6.81 -16.34
N CYS A 20 51.66 -7.97 -15.78
CA CYS A 20 52.98 -8.56 -16.06
C CYS A 20 53.02 -10.11 -15.93
N VAL A 21 52.98 -10.77 -17.09
CA VAL A 21 53.67 -12.05 -17.45
C VAL A 21 53.28 -13.37 -16.72
N GLY A 22 53.06 -14.42 -17.53
CA GLY A 22 52.86 -15.83 -17.09
C GLY A 22 54.17 -16.63 -16.94
N PRO A 23 54.24 -17.95 -17.25
CA PRO A 23 53.46 -18.68 -18.26
C PRO A 23 52.66 -19.88 -17.69
N ALA A 24 52.18 -20.76 -18.58
CA ALA A 24 51.35 -21.93 -18.28
C ALA A 24 52.02 -23.25 -18.67
N GLU A 25 51.48 -24.39 -18.20
CA GLU A 25 51.64 -25.69 -18.85
C GLU A 25 50.39 -26.57 -18.69
N GLU A 26 50.10 -27.43 -19.66
CA GLU A 26 48.98 -28.40 -19.62
C GLU A 26 49.41 -29.75 -19.01
N ILE A 27 48.45 -30.57 -18.57
CA ILE A 27 48.46 -32.03 -18.84
C ILE A 27 47.04 -32.63 -18.69
N LYS A 28 46.78 -33.73 -19.40
CA LYS A 28 45.47 -34.43 -19.50
C LYS A 28 45.60 -35.89 -18.99
N LYS A 29 44.44 -36.58 -18.88
CA LYS A 29 44.23 -38.06 -18.71
C LYS A 29 44.29 -38.59 -17.25
N GLN A 30 43.65 -39.71 -16.87
CA GLN A 30 42.52 -40.51 -17.42
C GLN A 30 41.86 -41.36 -16.29
N LYS A 31 40.72 -42.02 -16.57
CA LYS A 31 40.11 -43.09 -15.74
C LYS A 31 40.84 -44.44 -15.92
N VAL A 32 40.63 -45.41 -15.00
CA VAL A 32 39.95 -46.73 -15.23
C VAL A 32 40.00 -47.68 -13.99
N SER A 33 38.86 -48.35 -13.71
CA SER A 33 38.55 -49.62 -12.95
C SER A 33 39.33 -50.04 -11.67
N GLU A 34 39.07 -51.16 -10.93
CA GLU A 34 38.04 -52.25 -10.83
C GLU A 34 38.10 -52.77 -9.35
N CYS A 35 37.03 -53.00 -8.55
CA CYS A 35 36.00 -54.08 -8.51
C CYS A 35 36.35 -55.38 -7.69
N CYS A 36 35.31 -56.05 -7.14
CA CYS A 36 35.22 -57.43 -6.58
C CYS A 36 35.35 -57.71 -5.05
N VAL A 37 34.85 -58.91 -4.65
CA VAL A 37 34.48 -59.40 -3.29
C VAL A 37 35.06 -60.82 -3.04
N PRO A 38 35.12 -61.37 -1.79
CA PRO A 38 34.08 -62.27 -1.22
C PRO A 38 33.76 -61.99 0.28
N LYS A 39 32.76 -62.51 1.02
CA LYS A 39 31.81 -63.65 1.01
C LYS A 39 32.12 -64.79 2.04
N ASP A 40 31.05 -65.48 2.47
CA ASP A 40 30.95 -66.66 3.40
C ASP A 40 31.02 -66.35 4.92
N GLY A 41 30.35 -67.06 5.85
CA GLY A 41 29.32 -68.13 5.76
C GLY A 41 28.90 -68.71 7.15
N ASP A 42 27.65 -69.22 7.27
CA ASP A 42 27.02 -70.09 8.31
C ASP A 42 27.07 -69.73 9.83
N GLY A 43 26.15 -70.18 10.71
CA GLY A 43 24.86 -70.88 10.51
C GLY A 43 24.12 -71.36 11.80
N LEU A 44 22.80 -71.57 11.67
CA LEU A 44 21.86 -72.48 12.38
C LEU A 44 21.61 -72.46 13.92
N ASP A 45 20.32 -72.24 14.26
CA ASP A 45 19.41 -73.03 15.15
C ASP A 45 19.69 -73.18 16.68
N SER A 46 18.73 -73.40 17.61
CA SER A 46 17.23 -73.49 17.63
C SER A 46 16.67 -72.81 18.93
N ASP A 47 15.51 -73.04 19.60
CA ASP A 47 14.40 -74.04 19.55
C ASP A 47 13.12 -73.60 20.34
N CYS A 48 12.11 -74.49 20.40
CA CYS A 48 11.03 -74.64 21.40
C CYS A 48 9.95 -73.54 21.65
N LEU A 49 8.77 -73.78 21.06
CA LEU A 49 7.41 -73.45 21.57
C LEU A 49 6.95 -74.57 22.57
N PRO A 50 5.89 -74.44 23.42
CA PRO A 50 4.46 -74.15 23.09
C PRO A 50 3.74 -73.22 24.13
N SER A 51 2.42 -72.97 24.18
CA SER A 51 1.24 -73.63 23.59
C SER A 51 0.02 -72.69 23.33
N SER A 52 -0.96 -73.24 22.59
CA SER A 52 -2.43 -73.06 22.58
C SER A 52 -3.16 -72.32 23.73
N GLU A 53 -4.41 -71.82 23.64
CA GLU A 53 -5.56 -71.81 22.66
C GLU A 53 -6.58 -70.73 23.13
N THR A 54 -7.71 -70.32 22.51
CA THR A 54 -8.50 -70.71 21.30
C THR A 54 -9.26 -69.47 20.75
N GLU A 55 -9.54 -69.37 19.44
CA GLU A 55 -10.77 -68.70 18.93
C GLU A 55 -11.90 -69.75 18.81
N PRO A 56 -13.19 -69.37 18.62
CA PRO A 56 -13.71 -69.35 17.24
C PRO A 56 -14.69 -68.20 16.91
N LYS A 57 -15.13 -68.12 15.65
CA LYS A 57 -15.94 -67.03 15.07
C LYS A 57 -17.34 -67.49 14.63
N SER A 58 -18.27 -66.52 14.60
CA SER A 58 -19.39 -66.40 13.63
C SER A 58 -20.51 -67.47 13.70
N PRO A 59 -21.58 -67.38 12.87
CA PRO A 59 -22.27 -66.20 12.30
C PRO A 59 -23.80 -66.22 12.60
N GLU A 60 -24.55 -65.17 12.20
CA GLU A 60 -25.94 -65.34 11.75
C GLU A 60 -26.40 -64.23 10.78
N VAL A 61 -27.43 -64.52 9.97
CA VAL A 61 -27.88 -63.75 8.78
C VAL A 61 -29.42 -63.88 8.64
N PHE A 62 -30.04 -63.02 7.81
CA PHE A 62 -31.48 -62.85 7.48
C PHE A 62 -32.21 -61.79 8.35
N SER A 63 -33.20 -61.04 7.84
CA SER A 63 -33.91 -61.10 6.54
C SER A 63 -34.20 -59.70 5.91
N ASP A 64 -34.80 -59.69 4.71
CA ASP A 64 -35.07 -58.52 3.85
C ASP A 64 -35.98 -57.42 4.42
N GLY A 65 -35.76 -56.19 3.95
CA GLY A 65 -36.68 -55.05 4.12
C GLY A 65 -36.36 -53.88 3.18
N LYS A 66 -37.25 -53.58 2.23
CA LYS A 66 -37.22 -52.39 1.34
C LYS A 66 -37.30 -51.11 2.19
N ASP A 67 -36.79 -49.94 1.79
CA ASP A 67 -36.99 -49.29 0.48
C ASP A 67 -36.00 -48.15 0.17
N LYS A 68 -36.06 -47.60 -1.05
CA LYS A 68 -35.25 -46.42 -1.44
C LYS A 68 -35.91 -45.10 -1.03
N LYS A 69 -35.12 -44.14 -0.52
CA LYS A 69 -35.38 -42.69 -0.69
C LYS A 69 -34.09 -41.88 -0.62
N ASN A 70 -34.05 -40.75 -1.34
CA ASN A 70 -32.89 -39.88 -1.44
C ASN A 70 -32.68 -39.08 -0.16
N SER A 71 -31.42 -38.86 0.22
CA SER A 71 -30.99 -37.66 0.92
C SER A 71 -29.96 -36.93 0.07
N SER A 72 -30.31 -35.72 -0.37
CA SER A 72 -29.41 -34.79 -1.03
C SER A 72 -28.63 -34.02 0.04
N ALA A 73 -27.30 -34.14 0.04
CA ALA A 73 -26.46 -33.27 0.84
C ALA A 73 -26.48 -31.85 0.23
N GLN A 74 -27.31 -30.98 0.80
CA GLN A 74 -27.19 -29.54 0.53
C GLN A 74 -25.87 -29.05 1.12
N LEU A 75 -25.07 -28.41 0.29
CA LEU A 75 -24.01 -27.52 0.78
C LEU A 75 -24.69 -26.20 1.08
N GLU A 76 -24.78 -25.84 2.35
CA GLU A 76 -25.21 -24.51 2.76
C GLU A 76 -24.10 -23.54 2.35
N GLU A 77 -24.44 -22.56 1.52
CA GLU A 77 -23.55 -21.45 1.20
C GLU A 77 -23.70 -20.43 2.34
N GLU A 78 -22.62 -20.19 3.09
CA GLU A 78 -22.57 -19.09 4.06
C GLU A 78 -22.68 -17.76 3.29
N GLU A 79 -23.88 -17.17 3.25
CA GLU A 79 -24.06 -15.79 2.83
C GLU A 79 -23.34 -14.87 3.83
N ASP A 80 -22.48 -13.96 3.33
CA ASP A 80 -21.84 -12.90 4.12
C ASP A 80 -22.89 -11.86 4.55
N GLY A 81 -23.79 -12.26 5.45
CA GLY A 81 -24.77 -11.38 6.08
C GLY A 81 -24.08 -10.38 6.99
N PHE A 82 -24.16 -9.09 6.65
CA PHE A 82 -23.81 -8.01 7.57
C PHE A 82 -24.81 -8.03 8.74
N SER A 83 -24.37 -8.54 9.90
CA SER A 83 -25.13 -8.43 11.15
C SER A 83 -24.93 -7.06 11.78
N GLU A 84 -26.01 -6.50 12.33
CA GLU A 84 -25.99 -5.19 13.03
C GLU A 84 -25.07 -5.23 14.27
N GLU A 85 -24.89 -6.41 14.87
CA GLU A 85 -23.89 -6.70 15.92
C GLU A 85 -22.45 -6.25 15.54
N GLY A 86 -22.10 -6.27 14.25
CA GLY A 86 -20.80 -5.83 13.76
C GLY A 86 -20.59 -4.32 13.82
N GLU A 87 -21.65 -3.52 13.71
CA GLU A 87 -21.56 -2.07 13.88
C GLU A 87 -21.54 -1.69 15.38
N GLU A 88 -22.21 -2.46 16.24
CA GLU A 88 -22.13 -2.28 17.70
C GLU A 88 -20.77 -2.70 18.28
N GLU A 89 -20.16 -3.83 17.86
CA GLU A 89 -18.78 -4.18 18.24
C GLU A 89 -17.76 -3.10 17.78
N GLU A 90 -17.93 -2.51 16.58
CA GLU A 90 -17.06 -1.39 16.16
C GLU A 90 -17.31 -0.13 17.01
N ALA A 91 -18.56 0.18 17.39
CA ALA A 91 -18.90 1.34 18.21
C ALA A 91 -18.37 1.26 19.65
N GLU A 92 -18.48 0.12 20.34
CA GLU A 92 -17.92 -0.05 21.69
C GLU A 92 -16.39 -0.04 21.68
N SER A 93 -15.77 -0.73 20.70
CA SER A 93 -14.33 -0.72 20.48
C SER A 93 -13.79 0.70 20.26
N PHE A 94 -14.51 1.48 19.45
CA PHE A 94 -14.22 2.90 19.17
C PHE A 94 -14.34 3.77 20.42
N ALA A 95 -15.27 3.49 21.34
CA ALA A 95 -15.40 4.20 22.61
C ALA A 95 -14.22 3.93 23.56
N GLU A 96 -13.73 2.68 23.66
CA GLU A 96 -12.53 2.31 24.44
C GLU A 96 -11.27 3.08 23.97
N MET A 97 -11.12 3.33 22.67
CA MET A 97 -9.99 4.08 22.09
C MET A 97 -9.85 5.50 22.68
N MET A 98 -10.97 6.11 23.07
CA MET A 98 -11.05 7.50 23.52
C MET A 98 -10.29 7.75 24.83
N LYS A 99 -10.14 6.72 25.66
CA LYS A 99 -9.62 6.84 27.03
C LYS A 99 -8.08 6.84 27.09
N HIS A 100 -7.41 6.18 26.15
CA HIS A 100 -5.95 5.97 26.13
C HIS A 100 -5.26 6.31 24.80
N GLY A 101 -5.93 7.03 23.89
CA GLY A 101 -5.35 7.47 22.62
C GLY A 101 -4.21 8.49 22.78
N LEU A 102 -3.18 8.34 21.94
CA LEU A 102 -1.99 9.21 21.83
C LEU A 102 -2.37 10.61 21.32
N THR A 103 -1.80 11.66 21.92
CA THR A 103 -2.02 13.07 21.56
C THR A 103 -0.86 13.67 20.77
N GLU A 104 -1.07 14.83 20.15
CA GLU A 104 0.00 15.60 19.50
C GLU A 104 1.13 16.01 20.46
N LEU A 105 0.82 16.28 21.73
CA LEU A 105 1.81 16.65 22.75
C LEU A 105 2.78 15.49 23.02
N ASP A 106 2.27 14.25 23.11
CA ASP A 106 3.06 13.04 23.36
C ASP A 106 4.10 12.74 22.27
N VAL A 107 3.93 13.34 21.09
CA VAL A 107 4.83 13.19 19.92
C VAL A 107 5.52 14.50 19.51
N GLY A 108 5.58 15.47 20.44
CA GLY A 108 6.36 16.70 20.30
C GLY A 108 5.77 17.74 19.35
N ILE A 109 4.47 17.67 19.02
CA ILE A 109 3.78 18.60 18.11
C ILE A 109 3.10 19.68 18.97
N THR A 110 3.80 20.79 19.24
CA THR A 110 3.35 21.78 20.25
C THR A 110 3.20 23.21 19.73
N LYS A 111 3.93 23.62 18.68
CA LYS A 111 3.99 25.03 18.22
C LYS A 111 3.12 25.29 16.99
N PHE A 112 2.96 26.56 16.64
CA PHE A 112 2.18 27.07 15.50
C PHE A 112 2.98 28.20 14.83
N VAL A 113 2.65 28.53 13.58
CA VAL A 113 3.23 29.65 12.83
C VAL A 113 2.46 30.94 13.06
N SER A 114 1.13 30.86 13.06
CA SER A 114 0.23 32.00 13.08
C SER A 114 -0.09 32.48 14.50
N SER A 115 -0.52 33.74 14.65
CA SER A 115 -1.00 34.31 15.91
C SER A 115 -2.55 34.38 16.04
N HIS A 116 -3.30 34.03 14.99
CA HIS A 116 -4.78 34.09 14.99
C HIS A 116 -5.45 33.25 16.10
N GLN A 117 -6.70 33.54 16.43
CA GLN A 117 -7.49 32.74 17.39
C GLN A 117 -8.04 31.47 16.71
N GLY A 118 -7.72 30.30 17.26
CA GLY A 118 -8.20 29.01 16.74
C GLY A 118 -9.72 28.85 16.77
N PHE A 119 -10.22 28.00 15.88
CA PHE A 119 -11.65 27.69 15.74
C PHE A 119 -11.84 26.20 15.43
N SER A 120 -13.04 25.67 15.72
CA SER A 120 -13.34 24.26 15.49
C SER A 120 -13.79 23.99 14.05
N GLY A 121 -13.56 22.77 13.60
CA GLY A 121 -13.98 22.23 12.31
C GLY A 121 -13.73 20.72 12.27
N ILE A 122 -14.67 19.97 11.71
CA ILE A 122 -14.65 18.52 11.63
C ILE A 122 -13.92 18.08 10.36
N LEU A 123 -12.88 17.24 10.51
CA LEU A 123 -12.07 16.72 9.43
C LEU A 123 -12.42 15.25 9.10
N LYS A 124 -12.55 14.94 7.80
CA LYS A 124 -12.81 13.58 7.28
C LYS A 124 -14.07 12.92 7.85
N GLU A 125 -15.08 13.73 8.20
CA GLU A 125 -16.45 13.30 8.52
C GLU A 125 -16.89 12.21 7.54
N ARG A 126 -16.83 12.52 6.24
CA ARG A 126 -16.90 11.57 5.13
C ARG A 126 -15.53 11.41 4.46
N TYR A 127 -15.31 10.29 3.78
CA TYR A 127 -14.08 10.08 2.99
C TYR A 127 -14.03 10.99 1.75
N SER A 128 -15.19 11.45 1.27
CA SER A 128 -15.34 12.43 0.18
C SER A 128 -14.96 13.86 0.58
N ASP A 129 -14.89 14.18 1.88
CA ASP A 129 -14.50 15.52 2.35
C ASP A 129 -12.97 15.76 2.29
N PHE A 130 -12.19 14.79 1.80
CA PHE A 130 -10.74 14.86 1.71
C PHE A 130 -10.25 14.14 0.46
N ILE A 131 -9.87 14.92 -0.56
CA ILE A 131 -9.36 14.41 -1.83
C ILE A 131 -7.87 14.71 -1.99
N VAL A 132 -7.15 13.75 -2.59
CA VAL A 132 -5.72 13.83 -2.86
C VAL A 132 -5.44 13.45 -4.32
N HIS A 133 -5.05 14.41 -5.14
CA HIS A 133 -4.53 14.16 -6.50
C HIS A 133 -3.01 14.17 -6.49
N GLU A 134 -2.36 13.17 -7.07
CA GLU A 134 -0.90 13.13 -7.20
C GLU A 134 -0.39 14.24 -8.14
N ILE A 135 0.73 14.87 -7.82
CA ILE A 135 1.44 15.77 -8.74
C ILE A 135 2.61 14.99 -9.32
N GLY A 136 2.51 14.67 -10.61
CA GLY A 136 3.46 13.88 -11.37
C GLY A 136 4.87 14.48 -11.41
N LYS A 137 5.81 13.71 -11.96
CA LYS A 137 7.22 14.10 -12.07
C LYS A 137 7.45 15.32 -12.98
N ASP A 138 6.59 15.48 -13.97
CA ASP A 138 6.49 16.61 -14.91
C ASP A 138 5.77 17.84 -14.32
N GLY A 139 5.01 17.66 -13.24
CA GLY A 139 4.18 18.68 -12.61
C GLY A 139 2.69 18.58 -12.97
N GLN A 140 2.27 17.60 -13.78
CA GLN A 140 0.86 17.40 -14.10
C GLN A 140 0.10 16.86 -12.87
N ILE A 141 -1.09 17.39 -12.60
CA ILE A 141 -1.98 16.86 -11.56
C ILE A 141 -2.72 15.66 -12.15
N SER A 142 -2.61 14.49 -11.52
CA SER A 142 -3.28 13.26 -11.96
C SER A 142 -4.78 13.34 -11.69
N HIS A 143 -5.58 13.50 -12.74
CA HIS A 143 -7.04 13.41 -12.73
C HIS A 143 -7.52 12.14 -13.44
N LEU A 144 -8.72 11.67 -13.10
CA LEU A 144 -9.41 10.62 -13.86
C LEU A 144 -10.48 11.26 -14.75
N ASP A 145 -10.07 11.69 -15.94
CA ASP A 145 -10.92 12.42 -16.91
C ASP A 145 -11.07 11.71 -18.27
N ASP A 146 -10.33 10.61 -18.51
CA ASP A 146 -10.48 9.78 -19.71
C ASP A 146 -10.55 8.28 -19.39
N LEU A 147 -11.46 7.57 -20.05
CA LEU A 147 -11.63 6.12 -20.00
C LEU A 147 -11.32 5.44 -21.35
N SER A 148 -10.90 6.20 -22.37
CA SER A 148 -10.56 5.70 -23.70
C SER A 148 -9.40 4.72 -23.66
N VAL A 149 -9.40 3.78 -24.62
CA VAL A 149 -8.29 2.86 -24.79
C VAL A 149 -7.38 3.38 -25.90
N PRO A 150 -6.07 3.59 -25.66
CA PRO A 150 -5.15 4.01 -26.70
C PRO A 150 -5.10 2.96 -27.82
N VAL A 151 -5.37 3.42 -29.04
CA VAL A 151 -5.31 2.63 -30.27
C VAL A 151 -3.84 2.42 -30.65
N ASP A 152 -3.41 1.17 -30.76
CA ASP A 152 -2.14 0.80 -31.41
C ASP A 152 -2.44 0.15 -32.76
N GLU A 153 -1.71 0.53 -33.81
CA GLU A 153 -1.82 -0.05 -35.16
C GLU A 153 -1.43 -1.54 -35.23
N GLU A 154 -0.85 -2.09 -34.17
CA GLU A 154 -0.49 -3.52 -34.02
C GLU A 154 -1.49 -4.35 -33.19
N ASP A 155 -2.51 -3.75 -32.58
CA ASP A 155 -3.64 -4.51 -31.99
C ASP A 155 -4.63 -4.93 -33.10
N PRO A 156 -5.38 -6.03 -32.94
CA PRO A 156 -6.36 -6.47 -33.94
C PRO A 156 -7.44 -5.41 -34.16
N SER A 157 -7.85 -5.20 -35.41
CA SER A 157 -8.79 -4.12 -35.79
C SER A 157 -10.17 -4.30 -35.15
N GLU A 158 -10.98 -3.23 -35.15
CA GLU A 158 -12.37 -3.28 -34.67
C GLU A 158 -13.21 -4.33 -35.42
N ASP A 159 -12.85 -4.69 -36.67
CA ASP A 159 -13.46 -5.78 -37.44
C ASP A 159 -13.26 -7.17 -36.81
N VAL A 160 -12.24 -7.36 -35.97
CA VAL A 160 -12.04 -8.59 -35.18
C VAL A 160 -12.92 -8.58 -33.93
N PHE A 161 -13.22 -7.39 -33.40
CA PHE A 161 -14.09 -7.21 -32.24
C PHE A 161 -15.57 -7.12 -32.59
N SER A 162 -15.94 -6.78 -33.82
CA SER A 162 -17.33 -6.75 -34.31
C SER A 162 -17.93 -8.14 -34.55
N VAL A 163 -17.10 -9.18 -34.70
CA VAL A 163 -17.53 -10.57 -34.98
C VAL A 163 -18.31 -11.22 -33.83
N LEU A 164 -18.18 -10.71 -32.59
CA LEU A 164 -18.99 -11.15 -31.45
C LEU A 164 -20.05 -10.11 -31.12
N THR A 165 -21.29 -10.54 -30.97
CA THR A 165 -22.40 -9.70 -30.52
C THR A 165 -22.19 -9.20 -29.08
N THR A 166 -22.94 -8.18 -28.68
CA THR A 166 -22.98 -7.68 -27.29
C THR A 166 -23.44 -8.74 -26.29
N GLU A 167 -24.38 -9.59 -26.68
CA GLU A 167 -24.93 -10.67 -25.86
C GLU A 167 -23.91 -11.79 -25.65
N GLU A 168 -23.22 -12.23 -26.71
CA GLU A 168 -22.16 -13.23 -26.61
C GLU A 168 -20.96 -12.73 -25.81
N LYS A 169 -20.61 -11.44 -25.94
CA LYS A 169 -19.62 -10.79 -25.09
C LYS A 169 -20.04 -10.84 -23.62
N GLN A 170 -21.29 -10.48 -23.31
CA GLN A 170 -21.78 -10.52 -21.93
C GLN A 170 -21.75 -11.95 -21.34
N GLN A 171 -22.19 -12.96 -22.11
CA GLN A 171 -22.12 -14.35 -21.67
C GLN A 171 -20.67 -14.82 -21.43
N LEU A 172 -19.71 -14.39 -22.25
CA LEU A 172 -18.28 -14.67 -22.04
C LEU A 172 -17.68 -13.91 -20.85
N GLU A 173 -18.15 -12.68 -20.58
CA GLU A 173 -17.77 -11.91 -19.39
C GLU A 173 -18.27 -12.61 -18.11
N GLU A 174 -19.54 -13.00 -18.07
CA GLU A 174 -20.12 -13.82 -16.99
C GLU A 174 -19.33 -15.12 -16.81
N LEU A 175 -19.03 -15.84 -17.90
CA LEU A 175 -18.24 -17.06 -17.84
C LEU A 175 -16.84 -16.79 -17.26
N GLN A 176 -16.16 -15.70 -17.62
CA GLN A 176 -14.84 -15.38 -17.10
C GLN A 176 -14.87 -14.95 -15.61
N LEU A 177 -15.94 -14.27 -15.18
CA LEU A 177 -16.16 -13.78 -13.81
C LEU A 177 -16.52 -14.91 -12.83
N PHE A 178 -17.41 -15.82 -13.20
CA PHE A 178 -17.90 -16.86 -12.29
C PHE A 178 -16.89 -18.01 -12.09
N LYS A 179 -16.83 -18.50 -10.84
CA LYS A 179 -15.97 -19.63 -10.44
C LYS A 179 -16.49 -21.01 -10.92
N ASN A 180 -17.66 -21.08 -11.54
CA ASN A 180 -18.26 -22.34 -11.98
C ASN A 180 -17.49 -22.92 -13.18
N LYS A 181 -16.61 -23.89 -12.89
CA LYS A 181 -15.70 -24.55 -13.87
C LYS A 181 -16.41 -25.52 -14.81
N GLU A 182 -17.74 -25.50 -14.88
CA GLU A 182 -18.55 -26.50 -15.60
C GLU A 182 -19.46 -25.90 -16.67
N THR A 183 -19.73 -24.59 -16.64
CA THR A 183 -20.43 -23.88 -17.70
C THR A 183 -19.54 -23.68 -18.93
N SER A 184 -20.19 -23.52 -20.08
CA SER A 184 -19.53 -23.18 -21.35
C SER A 184 -20.47 -22.40 -22.26
N VAL A 185 -19.99 -21.31 -22.85
CA VAL A 185 -20.75 -20.47 -23.80
C VAL A 185 -20.52 -20.99 -25.22
N ALA A 186 -21.57 -21.06 -26.05
CA ALA A 186 -21.49 -21.59 -27.41
C ALA A 186 -21.94 -20.53 -28.43
N ILE A 187 -20.98 -19.95 -29.14
CA ILE A 187 -21.16 -18.90 -30.15
C ILE A 187 -21.45 -19.54 -31.50
N GLU A 188 -22.54 -19.17 -32.18
CA GLU A 188 -22.91 -19.76 -33.48
C GLU A 188 -22.15 -19.10 -34.64
N VAL A 189 -21.55 -19.93 -35.50
CA VAL A 189 -20.78 -19.44 -36.65
C VAL A 189 -21.69 -19.36 -37.86
N ILE A 190 -22.40 -18.24 -37.98
CA ILE A 190 -23.42 -17.95 -39.01
C ILE A 190 -22.87 -18.21 -40.44
N GLU A 191 -21.62 -17.84 -40.70
CA GLU A 191 -20.91 -18.16 -41.94
C GLU A 191 -19.72 -19.09 -41.67
N ASP A 192 -19.87 -20.39 -41.94
CA ASP A 192 -18.84 -21.41 -41.73
C ASP A 192 -17.68 -21.31 -42.74
N THR A 193 -16.83 -20.29 -42.57
CA THR A 193 -15.49 -20.26 -43.15
C THR A 193 -14.47 -20.65 -42.08
N LYS A 194 -13.40 -21.33 -42.52
CA LYS A 194 -12.24 -21.63 -41.66
C LYS A 194 -11.61 -20.36 -41.10
N GLU A 195 -11.67 -19.26 -41.85
CA GLU A 195 -11.14 -17.94 -41.47
C GLU A 195 -11.98 -17.28 -40.38
N LYS A 196 -13.31 -17.11 -40.55
CA LYS A 196 -14.18 -16.55 -39.50
C LYS A 196 -14.11 -17.37 -38.20
N ARG A 197 -14.09 -18.70 -38.26
CA ARG A 197 -13.83 -19.54 -37.07
C ARG A 197 -12.49 -19.25 -36.40
N THR A 198 -11.43 -19.07 -37.18
CA THR A 198 -10.09 -18.74 -36.65
C THR A 198 -10.06 -17.35 -36.01
N ILE A 199 -10.76 -16.37 -36.60
CA ILE A 199 -10.90 -15.01 -36.05
C ILE A 199 -11.66 -15.04 -34.72
N ILE A 200 -12.80 -15.73 -34.63
CA ILE A 200 -13.56 -15.88 -33.36
C ILE A 200 -12.70 -16.55 -32.27
N HIS A 201 -11.96 -17.63 -32.61
CA HIS A 201 -11.02 -18.26 -31.70
C HIS A 201 -9.91 -17.30 -31.20
N GLN A 202 -9.45 -16.37 -32.05
CA GLN A 202 -8.46 -15.36 -31.68
C GLN A 202 -9.06 -14.24 -30.82
N ALA A 203 -10.23 -13.71 -31.20
CA ALA A 203 -10.96 -12.66 -30.49
C ALA A 203 -11.28 -13.08 -29.04
N ILE A 204 -11.89 -14.26 -28.85
CA ILE A 204 -12.21 -14.77 -27.50
C ILE A 204 -10.93 -14.94 -26.67
N LYS A 205 -9.85 -15.44 -27.27
CA LYS A 205 -8.58 -15.69 -26.57
C LYS A 205 -7.79 -14.41 -26.25
N SER A 206 -8.03 -13.33 -26.98
CA SER A 206 -7.49 -12.00 -26.73
C SER A 206 -8.27 -11.27 -25.63
N LEU A 207 -9.60 -11.20 -25.77
CA LEU A 207 -10.50 -10.53 -24.83
C LEU A 207 -10.57 -11.23 -23.46
N PHE A 208 -10.70 -12.56 -23.43
CA PHE A 208 -11.07 -13.33 -22.24
C PHE A 208 -9.97 -14.32 -21.80
N PRO A 209 -8.77 -13.83 -21.39
CA PRO A 209 -7.66 -14.67 -20.99
C PRO A 209 -8.02 -15.56 -19.79
N GLY A 210 -7.91 -16.87 -19.99
CA GLY A 210 -8.29 -17.90 -19.02
C GLY A 210 -9.41 -18.83 -19.51
N LEU A 211 -10.13 -18.43 -20.56
CA LEU A 211 -11.00 -19.31 -21.33
C LEU A 211 -10.21 -20.06 -22.40
N GLU A 212 -10.54 -21.33 -22.58
CA GLU A 212 -10.18 -22.13 -23.75
C GLU A 212 -11.37 -22.20 -24.71
N THR A 213 -11.12 -22.45 -25.99
CA THR A 213 -12.15 -22.51 -27.03
C THR A 213 -11.97 -23.72 -27.94
N LYS A 214 -13.07 -24.41 -28.24
CA LYS A 214 -13.15 -25.55 -29.18
C LYS A 214 -14.19 -25.28 -30.26
N THR A 215 -13.96 -25.73 -31.50
CA THR A 215 -15.05 -25.82 -32.48
C THR A 215 -15.85 -27.09 -32.20
N GLU A 216 -17.18 -26.99 -32.10
CA GLU A 216 -18.11 -28.11 -32.14
C GLU A 216 -18.99 -28.01 -33.39
N ASP A 217 -19.47 -29.16 -33.88
CA ASP A 217 -20.53 -29.24 -34.89
C ASP A 217 -21.76 -29.83 -34.22
N ARG A 218 -22.90 -29.15 -34.32
CA ARG A 218 -24.17 -29.54 -33.70
C ARG A 218 -25.25 -29.50 -34.78
N ALA A 219 -25.58 -30.69 -35.31
CA ALA A 219 -26.57 -30.88 -36.36
C ALA A 219 -26.32 -30.04 -37.64
N GLY A 220 -25.05 -29.86 -38.04
CA GLY A 220 -24.67 -29.12 -39.26
C GLY A 220 -24.45 -27.61 -39.05
N ARG A 221 -24.72 -27.08 -37.86
CA ARG A 221 -24.33 -25.73 -37.43
C ARG A 221 -23.05 -25.83 -36.60
N LYS A 222 -22.06 -24.97 -36.88
CA LYS A 222 -20.80 -24.96 -36.12
C LYS A 222 -20.81 -23.90 -35.04
N TYR A 223 -20.30 -24.26 -33.87
CA TYR A 223 -20.24 -23.41 -32.70
C TYR A 223 -18.80 -23.28 -32.20
N ILE A 224 -18.39 -22.09 -31.78
CA ILE A 224 -17.17 -21.91 -30.98
C ILE A 224 -17.58 -21.94 -29.51
N VAL A 225 -17.21 -23.04 -28.83
CA VAL A 225 -17.57 -23.26 -27.43
C VAL A 225 -16.41 -22.85 -26.53
N ALA A 226 -16.63 -21.82 -25.72
CA ALA A 226 -15.69 -21.31 -24.72
C ALA A 226 -15.94 -21.94 -23.34
N TYR A 227 -14.88 -22.32 -22.63
CA TYR A 227 -14.95 -22.98 -21.32
C TYR A 227 -13.72 -22.64 -20.46
N HIS A 228 -13.80 -22.83 -19.14
CA HIS A 228 -12.63 -22.63 -18.25
C HIS A 228 -11.57 -23.72 -18.44
N ALA A 229 -10.30 -23.33 -18.58
CA ALA A 229 -9.15 -24.26 -18.58
C ALA A 229 -9.02 -25.11 -17.29
N ALA A 230 -9.72 -24.73 -16.22
CA ALA A 230 -9.79 -25.48 -14.96
C ALA A 230 -10.96 -26.51 -14.91
N GLY A 231 -11.75 -26.62 -15.98
CA GLY A 231 -12.92 -27.49 -16.09
C GLY A 231 -12.58 -28.92 -16.53
N LYS A 232 -13.11 -29.90 -15.79
CA LYS A 232 -13.22 -31.34 -16.10
C LYS A 232 -12.25 -31.94 -17.15
N LYS A 233 -11.19 -32.58 -16.64
CA LYS A 233 -10.47 -33.74 -17.24
C LYS A 233 -9.62 -33.52 -18.52
N ALA A 234 -9.38 -32.28 -18.98
CA ALA A 234 -8.51 -32.03 -20.15
C ALA A 234 -7.01 -32.38 -19.96
N LEU A 235 -6.54 -32.68 -18.74
CA LEU A 235 -5.11 -32.79 -18.40
C LEU A 235 -4.43 -34.14 -18.75
N ALA A 236 -5.13 -35.10 -19.37
CA ALA A 236 -4.69 -36.50 -19.42
C ALA A 236 -3.94 -36.94 -20.70
N LYS A 237 -4.08 -36.24 -21.83
CA LYS A 237 -3.39 -36.55 -23.10
C LYS A 237 -3.01 -35.27 -23.86
N VAL A 238 -2.00 -35.40 -24.73
CA VAL A 238 -1.38 -34.32 -25.52
C VAL A 238 -0.52 -33.33 -24.70
N ARG A 239 0.51 -33.86 -24.04
CA ARG A 239 1.79 -33.13 -23.94
C ARG A 239 2.54 -33.29 -25.26
N THR A 240 2.33 -32.37 -26.21
CA THR A 240 3.18 -32.20 -27.40
C THR A 240 3.71 -30.77 -27.45
N ALA A 241 4.74 -30.52 -28.27
CA ALA A 241 5.62 -29.37 -28.13
C ALA A 241 5.03 -28.03 -28.63
N ALA A 242 4.11 -27.45 -27.86
CA ALA A 242 3.77 -26.03 -27.92
C ALA A 242 3.31 -25.53 -26.55
N ASP A 243 4.19 -24.84 -25.82
CA ASP A 243 3.75 -23.92 -24.76
C ASP A 243 2.71 -22.95 -25.35
N PRO A 244 1.70 -22.50 -24.57
CA PRO A 244 0.77 -21.49 -25.03
C PRO A 244 1.56 -20.23 -25.41
N ARG A 245 1.64 -19.96 -26.73
CA ARG A 245 2.50 -18.91 -27.29
C ARG A 245 2.26 -17.61 -26.52
N LYS A 246 3.36 -17.03 -26.02
CA LYS A 246 3.35 -15.79 -25.23
C LYS A 246 2.40 -14.77 -25.88
N HIS A 247 1.55 -14.14 -25.07
CA HIS A 247 0.82 -12.94 -25.46
C HIS A 247 1.78 -12.00 -26.19
N SER A 248 1.48 -11.68 -27.45
CA SER A 248 2.34 -10.78 -28.20
C SER A 248 2.36 -9.44 -27.48
N TRP A 249 3.56 -8.87 -27.33
CA TRP A 249 3.73 -7.51 -26.87
C TRP A 249 4.56 -6.81 -27.95
N PRO A 250 3.98 -5.87 -28.71
CA PRO A 250 4.69 -5.13 -29.74
C PRO A 250 6.02 -4.57 -29.21
N LYS A 251 7.07 -4.58 -30.05
CA LYS A 251 8.38 -4.02 -29.68
C LYS A 251 8.42 -2.49 -29.80
N SER A 252 7.50 -1.95 -30.59
CA SER A 252 7.12 -0.54 -30.74
C SER A 252 6.52 0.01 -29.43
N ARG A 253 5.46 -0.65 -28.94
CA ARG A 253 4.74 -0.34 -27.70
C ARG A 253 5.68 -0.30 -26.49
N GLY A 254 5.49 0.71 -25.63
CA GLY A 254 6.16 0.81 -24.33
C GLY A 254 5.99 -0.48 -23.49
N SER A 255 6.97 -0.85 -22.66
CA SER A 255 6.89 -2.08 -21.86
C SER A 255 5.93 -1.97 -20.66
N TYR A 256 5.55 -0.75 -20.27
CA TYR A 256 4.65 -0.47 -19.15
C TYR A 256 3.39 0.21 -19.66
N CYS A 257 2.23 -0.24 -19.20
CA CYS A 257 1.00 0.54 -19.29
C CYS A 257 0.91 1.42 -18.04
N HIS A 258 0.86 2.73 -18.24
CA HIS A 258 0.59 3.72 -17.21
C HIS A 258 -0.91 4.02 -17.24
N PHE A 259 -1.49 4.21 -16.06
CA PHE A 259 -2.90 4.52 -15.88
C PHE A 259 -3.10 5.31 -14.59
N VAL A 260 -4.16 6.11 -14.56
CA VAL A 260 -4.63 6.77 -13.35
C VAL A 260 -5.50 5.79 -12.56
N LEU A 261 -5.22 5.68 -11.26
CA LEU A 261 -6.02 4.97 -10.27
C LEU A 261 -6.76 5.99 -9.39
N TYR A 262 -8.06 6.12 -9.62
CA TYR A 262 -9.00 6.73 -8.67
C TYR A 262 -9.40 5.67 -7.65
N LYS A 263 -9.31 5.96 -6.34
CA LYS A 263 -9.72 5.03 -5.27
C LYS A 263 -10.40 5.74 -4.10
N GLU A 264 -11.34 5.06 -3.46
CA GLU A 264 -12.15 5.58 -2.34
C GLU A 264 -12.03 4.64 -1.14
N ASN A 265 -11.77 5.19 0.05
CA ASN A 265 -11.65 4.44 1.31
C ASN A 265 -10.73 3.18 1.25
N LYS A 266 -9.75 3.17 0.34
CA LYS A 266 -8.88 2.03 0.00
C LYS A 266 -7.41 2.38 0.06
N ASP A 267 -6.57 1.45 0.49
CA ASP A 267 -5.11 1.57 0.42
C ASP A 267 -4.60 1.29 -1.01
N THR A 268 -3.55 2.02 -1.45
CA THR A 268 -2.90 1.82 -2.76
C THR A 268 -2.48 0.35 -2.97
N MET A 269 -1.93 -0.27 -1.93
CA MET A 269 -1.52 -1.67 -1.99
C MET A 269 -2.69 -2.65 -2.07
N ASP A 270 -3.87 -2.32 -1.53
CA ASP A 270 -5.04 -3.18 -1.62
C ASP A 270 -5.70 -3.12 -3.00
N ALA A 271 -5.75 -1.94 -3.63
CA ALA A 271 -6.10 -1.83 -5.04
C ALA A 271 -5.16 -2.69 -5.91
N ILE A 272 -3.84 -2.56 -5.74
CA ILE A 272 -2.84 -3.39 -6.44
C ILE A 272 -3.02 -4.89 -6.16
N ASN A 273 -3.30 -5.29 -4.91
CA ASN A 273 -3.58 -6.69 -4.55
C ASN A 273 -4.82 -7.24 -5.25
N VAL A 274 -5.88 -6.43 -5.40
CA VAL A 274 -7.12 -6.83 -6.11
C VAL A 274 -6.89 -6.92 -7.62
N LEU A 275 -6.26 -5.91 -8.25
CA LEU A 275 -5.86 -5.95 -9.66
C LEU A 275 -4.98 -7.17 -9.96
N SER A 276 -4.03 -7.49 -9.07
CA SER A 276 -3.16 -8.65 -9.21
C SER A 276 -3.92 -9.98 -9.22
N LYS A 277 -4.99 -10.11 -8.41
CA LYS A 277 -5.86 -11.29 -8.39
C LYS A 277 -6.61 -11.44 -9.72
N TYR A 278 -7.31 -10.41 -10.18
CA TYR A 278 -8.10 -10.45 -11.41
C TYR A 278 -7.22 -10.70 -12.66
N LEU A 279 -6.10 -9.97 -12.78
CA LEU A 279 -5.19 -10.10 -13.91
C LEU A 279 -4.32 -11.38 -13.87
N ARG A 280 -4.37 -12.14 -12.76
CA ARG A 280 -3.58 -13.35 -12.46
C ARG A 280 -2.06 -13.11 -12.49
N VAL A 281 -1.62 -11.98 -11.93
CA VAL A 281 -0.21 -11.53 -11.89
C VAL A 281 0.31 -11.37 -10.45
N LYS A 282 1.61 -11.10 -10.31
CA LYS A 282 2.24 -10.81 -9.01
C LYS A 282 2.23 -9.30 -8.73
N PRO A 283 1.93 -8.83 -7.50
CA PRO A 283 1.92 -7.39 -7.17
C PRO A 283 3.20 -6.62 -7.50
N ASN A 284 4.36 -7.29 -7.59
CA ASN A 284 5.63 -6.65 -7.91
C ASN A 284 5.83 -6.28 -9.39
N ILE A 285 4.83 -6.50 -10.26
CA ILE A 285 4.83 -5.95 -11.62
C ILE A 285 4.20 -4.55 -11.72
N PHE A 286 3.57 -4.08 -10.64
CA PHE A 286 3.05 -2.72 -10.50
C PHE A 286 4.08 -1.82 -9.83
N SER A 287 4.04 -0.54 -10.17
CA SER A 287 4.92 0.51 -9.67
C SER A 287 4.14 1.83 -9.52
N TYR A 288 4.55 2.65 -8.55
CA TYR A 288 3.87 3.88 -8.15
C TYR A 288 4.85 4.86 -7.50
N MET A 289 4.56 6.16 -7.55
CA MET A 289 5.44 7.18 -6.95
C MET A 289 5.23 7.37 -5.44
N GLY A 290 4.02 7.10 -4.93
CA GLY A 290 3.74 7.05 -3.49
C GLY A 290 2.45 6.31 -3.14
N THR A 291 2.31 5.90 -1.88
CA THR A 291 1.03 5.47 -1.30
C THR A 291 0.20 6.68 -0.88
N LYS A 292 -1.11 6.66 -1.09
CA LYS A 292 -2.04 7.72 -0.67
C LYS A 292 -2.95 7.23 0.46
N ASP A 293 -3.48 8.16 1.27
CA ASP A 293 -4.43 7.91 2.37
C ASP A 293 -5.50 6.85 2.05
N LYS A 294 -5.86 6.03 3.04
CA LYS A 294 -7.01 5.13 2.96
C LYS A 294 -8.33 5.90 3.03
N ARG A 295 -8.66 6.50 4.19
CA ARG A 295 -9.88 7.30 4.43
C ARG A 295 -9.73 8.66 3.73
N ALA A 296 -9.99 8.63 2.43
CA ALA A 296 -9.92 9.72 1.46
C ALA A 296 -10.56 9.23 0.14
N ILE A 297 -10.76 10.15 -0.79
CA ILE A 297 -10.76 9.82 -2.22
C ILE A 297 -9.39 10.23 -2.77
N THR A 298 -8.74 9.41 -3.57
CA THR A 298 -7.38 9.72 -4.04
C THR A 298 -7.16 9.28 -5.47
N VAL A 299 -6.49 10.12 -6.25
CA VAL A 299 -6.18 9.91 -7.66
C VAL A 299 -4.66 9.91 -7.82
N GLN A 300 -4.10 8.86 -8.43
CA GLN A 300 -2.65 8.69 -8.51
C GLN A 300 -2.22 7.91 -9.75
N GLU A 301 -0.96 8.06 -10.17
CA GLU A 301 -0.41 7.35 -11.32
C GLU A 301 0.12 5.97 -10.90
N ILE A 302 -0.21 4.94 -11.68
CA ILE A 302 0.27 3.57 -11.52
C ILE A 302 0.81 3.05 -12.86
N ALA A 303 1.93 2.35 -12.85
CA ALA A 303 2.50 1.72 -14.04
C ALA A 303 2.66 0.21 -13.85
N VAL A 304 2.18 -0.58 -14.84
CA VAL A 304 2.17 -2.06 -14.82
C VAL A 304 2.91 -2.66 -16.02
N LEU A 305 3.79 -3.62 -15.77
CA LEU A 305 4.58 -4.29 -16.82
C LEU A 305 3.71 -5.20 -17.70
N LYS A 306 3.61 -4.89 -19.00
CA LYS A 306 3.04 -5.75 -20.06
C LYS A 306 1.61 -6.25 -19.82
N ILE A 307 0.73 -5.35 -19.39
CA ILE A 307 -0.73 -5.53 -19.41
C ILE A 307 -1.31 -4.45 -20.34
N SER A 308 -2.22 -4.81 -21.25
CA SER A 308 -2.84 -3.86 -22.18
C SER A 308 -3.90 -3.01 -21.49
N ALA A 309 -4.10 -1.79 -21.99
CA ALA A 309 -5.12 -0.87 -21.53
C ALA A 309 -6.54 -1.48 -21.57
N GLN A 310 -6.89 -2.19 -22.64
CA GLN A 310 -8.14 -2.97 -22.77
C GLN A 310 -8.43 -3.84 -21.55
N ARG A 311 -7.41 -4.58 -21.05
CA ARG A 311 -7.54 -5.49 -19.90
C ARG A 311 -7.65 -4.77 -18.56
N LEU A 312 -7.29 -3.49 -18.48
CA LEU A 312 -7.48 -2.65 -17.31
C LEU A 312 -8.87 -1.98 -17.36
N ALA A 313 -9.20 -1.34 -18.50
CA ALA A 313 -10.48 -0.68 -18.74
C ALA A 313 -11.68 -1.64 -18.52
N HIS A 314 -11.58 -2.89 -19.01
CA HIS A 314 -12.62 -3.91 -18.80
C HIS A 314 -12.93 -4.15 -17.31
N LEU A 315 -11.94 -4.08 -16.41
CA LEU A 315 -12.15 -4.29 -14.98
C LEU A 315 -13.06 -3.23 -14.34
N ASN A 316 -13.16 -2.02 -14.92
CA ASN A 316 -14.03 -0.95 -14.37
C ASN A 316 -15.49 -1.40 -14.18
N LYS A 317 -15.96 -2.40 -14.93
CA LYS A 317 -17.27 -3.05 -14.77
C LYS A 317 -17.46 -3.73 -13.40
N CYS A 318 -16.41 -4.35 -12.84
CA CYS A 318 -16.47 -5.15 -11.62
C CYS A 318 -15.68 -4.58 -10.43
N LEU A 319 -14.95 -3.47 -10.63
CA LEU A 319 -14.20 -2.79 -9.56
C LEU A 319 -15.10 -1.84 -8.75
N MET A 320 -15.21 -2.14 -7.45
CA MET A 320 -15.93 -1.36 -6.44
C MET A 320 -14.98 -0.49 -5.60
N ASN A 321 -15.32 0.79 -5.43
CA ASN A 321 -14.53 1.85 -4.77
C ASN A 321 -13.16 2.14 -5.40
N PHE A 322 -12.95 1.80 -6.68
CA PHE A 322 -11.86 2.32 -7.48
C PHE A 322 -12.14 2.17 -8.97
N LYS A 323 -11.59 3.07 -9.79
CA LYS A 323 -11.70 3.12 -11.26
C LYS A 323 -10.33 3.42 -11.88
N LEU A 324 -10.14 2.96 -13.11
CA LEU A 324 -8.91 3.04 -13.88
C LEU A 324 -9.14 3.82 -15.17
N GLY A 325 -8.22 4.71 -15.56
CA GLY A 325 -8.33 5.48 -16.81
C GLY A 325 -7.00 6.07 -17.25
N ASN A 326 -7.05 7.03 -18.18
CA ASN A 326 -5.90 7.79 -18.68
C ASN A 326 -4.75 6.87 -19.13
N PHE A 327 -5.08 5.86 -19.93
CA PHE A 327 -4.17 4.78 -20.28
C PHE A 327 -3.12 5.22 -21.31
N SER A 328 -1.83 5.00 -21.02
CA SER A 328 -0.74 5.25 -21.96
C SER A 328 0.34 4.16 -21.90
N TYR A 329 1.14 3.99 -22.96
CA TYR A 329 2.23 3.01 -23.00
C TYR A 329 3.60 3.67 -22.95
N GLN A 330 4.36 3.44 -21.88
CA GLN A 330 5.66 4.05 -21.62
C GLN A 330 6.79 3.03 -21.47
N LYS A 331 8.05 3.50 -21.50
CA LYS A 331 9.25 2.64 -21.52
C LYS A 331 9.75 2.23 -20.14
N ASN A 332 9.37 2.93 -19.08
CA ASN A 332 9.97 2.84 -17.75
C ASN A 332 8.91 2.65 -16.66
N PRO A 333 9.20 1.97 -15.54
CA PRO A 333 8.34 1.98 -14.37
C PRO A 333 8.44 3.31 -13.61
N LEU A 334 7.39 3.64 -12.87
CA LEU A 334 7.41 4.70 -11.85
C LEU A 334 8.34 4.31 -10.69
N LYS A 335 8.99 5.28 -10.04
CA LYS A 335 9.79 5.03 -8.83
C LYS A 335 9.25 5.80 -7.63
N LEU A 336 9.36 5.17 -6.47
CA LEU A 336 8.97 5.74 -5.19
C LEU A 336 9.74 7.05 -4.95
N GLY A 337 9.02 8.16 -4.75
CA GLY A 337 9.59 9.49 -4.54
C GLY A 337 9.87 10.31 -5.81
N GLU A 338 9.48 9.87 -7.01
CA GLU A 338 9.60 10.70 -8.23
C GLU A 338 8.47 11.74 -8.41
N LEU A 339 7.41 11.71 -7.59
CA LEU A 339 6.33 12.71 -7.58
C LEU A 339 6.83 14.09 -7.09
N GLN A 340 6.31 15.18 -7.67
CA GLN A 340 6.58 16.54 -7.17
C GLN A 340 5.77 16.90 -5.92
N GLY A 341 4.67 16.18 -5.64
CA GLY A 341 3.82 16.46 -4.49
C GLY A 341 2.44 15.82 -4.57
N ASN A 342 1.48 16.42 -3.87
CA ASN A 342 0.05 16.11 -4.01
C ASN A 342 -0.74 17.42 -3.91
N HIS A 343 -1.79 17.54 -4.70
CA HIS A 343 -2.84 18.53 -4.51
C HIS A 343 -3.90 17.98 -3.55
N PHE A 344 -4.43 18.82 -2.68
CA PHE A 344 -5.44 18.46 -1.68
C PHE A 344 -6.64 19.38 -1.81
N THR A 345 -7.83 18.81 -1.98
CA THR A 345 -9.11 19.48 -1.77
C THR A 345 -9.71 18.96 -0.47
N VAL A 346 -9.95 19.84 0.49
CA VAL A 346 -10.39 19.49 1.85
C VAL A 346 -11.61 20.32 2.22
N ILE A 347 -12.66 19.66 2.71
CA ILE A 347 -13.76 20.29 3.44
C ILE A 347 -13.50 20.10 4.94
N LEU A 348 -13.57 21.20 5.69
CA LEU A 348 -13.78 21.17 7.14
C LEU A 348 -15.25 21.46 7.40
N ARG A 349 -15.97 20.47 7.93
CA ARG A 349 -17.42 20.54 8.22
C ARG A 349 -17.67 21.28 9.54
N ASN A 350 -18.86 21.86 9.68
CA ASN A 350 -19.33 22.56 10.89
C ASN A 350 -18.28 23.52 11.54
N ILE A 351 -17.78 24.49 10.77
CA ILE A 351 -16.77 25.43 11.27
C ILE A 351 -17.36 26.49 12.20
N THR A 352 -16.74 26.68 13.37
CA THR A 352 -17.18 27.67 14.37
C THR A 352 -16.52 29.04 14.21
N GLY A 353 -15.57 29.18 13.28
CA GLY A 353 -14.80 30.42 13.09
C GLY A 353 -15.58 31.51 12.35
N THR A 354 -15.36 32.77 12.71
CA THR A 354 -15.83 33.91 11.91
C THR A 354 -15.12 33.97 10.56
N ASP A 355 -15.70 34.67 9.58
CA ASP A 355 -15.05 34.82 8.27
C ASP A 355 -13.70 35.56 8.37
N ASP A 356 -13.56 36.47 9.34
CA ASP A 356 -12.29 37.13 9.66
C ASP A 356 -11.23 36.15 10.22
N GLN A 357 -11.61 35.26 11.16
CA GLN A 357 -10.72 34.22 11.68
C GLN A 357 -10.27 33.25 10.58
N VAL A 358 -11.19 32.81 9.72
CA VAL A 358 -10.90 31.98 8.54
C VAL A 358 -9.95 32.72 7.59
N GLN A 359 -10.23 33.98 7.28
CA GLN A 359 -9.42 34.81 6.39
C GLN A 359 -8.02 35.06 6.96
N GLN A 360 -7.87 35.28 8.27
CA GLN A 360 -6.57 35.44 8.93
C GLN A 360 -5.76 34.13 8.90
N ALA A 361 -6.38 33.00 9.21
CA ALA A 361 -5.76 31.68 9.19
C ALA A 361 -5.27 31.30 7.78
N MET A 362 -6.13 31.43 6.77
CA MET A 362 -5.80 31.05 5.39
C MET A 362 -4.77 31.98 4.75
N ASN A 363 -4.78 33.29 5.05
CA ASN A 363 -3.71 34.19 4.62
C ASN A 363 -2.37 33.84 5.27
N SER A 364 -2.36 33.49 6.57
CA SER A 364 -1.14 33.02 7.25
C SER A 364 -0.57 31.76 6.59
N LEU A 365 -1.42 30.78 6.27
CA LEU A 365 -1.02 29.56 5.56
C LEU A 365 -0.51 29.85 4.14
N LYS A 366 -1.12 30.80 3.41
CA LYS A 366 -0.71 31.18 2.04
C LYS A 366 0.57 32.02 1.98
N GLN A 367 0.87 32.79 3.04
CA GLN A 367 2.04 33.68 3.09
C GLN A 367 3.27 33.01 3.71
N ILE A 368 3.10 32.33 4.86
CA ILE A 368 4.21 31.73 5.64
C ILE A 368 4.14 30.19 5.64
N GLY A 369 2.93 29.63 5.65
CA GLY A 369 2.74 28.18 5.73
C GLY A 369 2.61 27.66 7.15
N PHE A 370 3.11 26.45 7.39
CA PHE A 370 2.93 25.69 8.63
C PHE A 370 4.20 24.91 9.00
N ILE A 371 4.32 24.52 10.28
CA ILE A 371 5.46 23.71 10.76
C ILE A 371 5.33 22.29 10.22
N ASN A 372 6.41 21.80 9.60
CA ASN A 372 6.43 20.56 8.81
C ASN A 372 6.55 19.28 9.66
N TYR A 373 5.82 19.22 10.77
CA TYR A 373 5.77 18.07 11.67
C TYR A 373 5.45 16.76 10.94
N TYR A 374 5.93 15.64 11.51
CA TYR A 374 5.37 14.34 11.22
C TYR A 374 4.04 14.21 11.95
N GLY A 375 2.92 14.14 11.22
CA GLY A 375 1.58 14.01 11.81
C GLY A 375 1.32 12.64 12.45
N MET A 376 0.24 12.54 13.23
CA MET A 376 -0.12 11.35 14.04
C MET A 376 -0.09 10.02 13.27
N GLN A 377 -0.41 10.03 11.97
CA GLN A 377 -0.34 8.86 11.08
C GLN A 377 1.06 8.20 11.06
N ARG A 378 2.13 8.95 11.38
CA ARG A 378 3.51 8.44 11.44
C ARG A 378 3.78 7.56 12.66
N PHE A 379 3.05 7.77 13.75
CA PHE A 379 3.28 7.13 15.05
C PHE A 379 2.33 5.94 15.31
N GLY A 380 1.42 5.68 14.37
CA GLY A 380 0.38 4.64 14.47
C GLY A 380 -0.92 5.17 15.09
N THR A 381 -2.02 4.48 14.80
CA THR A 381 -3.35 4.77 15.38
C THR A 381 -3.68 3.88 16.58
N THR A 382 -2.90 2.84 16.82
CA THR A 382 -2.95 1.98 18.01
C THR A 382 -2.24 2.66 19.19
N ALA A 383 -2.74 2.51 20.41
CA ALA A 383 -2.13 3.09 21.61
C ALA A 383 -0.84 2.37 22.11
N VAL A 384 -0.14 1.65 21.23
CA VAL A 384 1.34 1.49 21.32
C VAL A 384 1.94 2.29 20.16
N PRO A 385 2.65 3.38 20.45
CA PRO A 385 3.28 4.20 19.42
C PRO A 385 4.45 3.46 18.74
N THR A 386 4.53 3.56 17.41
CA THR A 386 5.59 2.93 16.61
C THR A 386 6.99 3.42 16.97
N TYR A 387 7.13 4.64 17.51
CA TYR A 387 8.42 5.21 17.92
C TYR A 387 9.02 4.49 19.14
N GLN A 388 8.19 3.92 20.03
CA GLN A 388 8.66 3.16 21.20
C GLN A 388 9.29 1.83 20.75
N VAL A 389 8.66 1.13 19.81
CA VAL A 389 9.25 -0.05 19.13
C VAL A 389 10.54 0.35 18.39
N GLY A 390 10.57 1.52 17.75
CA GLY A 390 11.76 2.07 17.11
C GLY A 390 12.92 2.28 18.08
N ARG A 391 12.66 2.87 19.25
CA ARG A 391 13.65 3.04 20.32
C ARG A 391 14.17 1.70 20.81
N ALA A 392 13.28 0.77 21.16
CA ALA A 392 13.65 -0.55 21.69
C ALA A 392 14.51 -1.35 20.68
N ILE A 393 14.29 -1.20 19.37
CA ILE A 393 15.17 -1.76 18.32
C ILE A 393 16.58 -1.16 18.40
N LEU A 394 16.71 0.17 18.46
CA LEU A 394 18.00 0.87 18.49
C LEU A 394 18.80 0.55 19.78
N GLN A 395 18.11 0.44 20.91
CA GLN A 395 18.67 0.01 22.20
C GLN A 395 19.06 -1.49 22.25
N ASN A 396 18.70 -2.29 21.24
CA ASN A 396 18.77 -3.76 21.27
C ASN A 396 17.93 -4.42 22.40
N SER A 397 16.87 -3.74 22.86
CA SER A 397 15.91 -4.23 23.85
C SER A 397 14.93 -5.23 23.19
N TRP A 398 15.45 -6.35 22.70
CA TRP A 398 14.70 -7.26 21.82
C TRP A 398 13.47 -7.91 22.48
N THR A 399 13.49 -8.12 23.81
CA THR A 399 12.32 -8.58 24.57
C THR A 399 11.21 -7.53 24.59
N GLU A 400 11.57 -6.26 24.78
CA GLU A 400 10.64 -5.12 24.74
C GLU A 400 10.06 -4.93 23.33
N VAL A 401 10.87 -5.07 22.27
CA VAL A 401 10.38 -5.07 20.87
C VAL A 401 9.31 -6.15 20.65
N MET A 402 9.51 -7.35 21.21
CA MET A 402 8.53 -8.45 21.10
C MET A 402 7.25 -8.15 21.89
N ASP A 403 7.37 -7.73 23.15
CA ASP A 403 6.19 -7.48 23.99
C ASP A 403 5.43 -6.21 23.56
N LEU A 404 6.08 -5.14 23.08
CA LEU A 404 5.39 -3.97 22.50
C LEU A 404 4.52 -4.33 21.28
N ILE A 405 4.87 -5.37 20.52
CA ILE A 405 4.11 -5.81 19.34
C ILE A 405 3.01 -6.84 19.70
N LEU A 406 3.19 -7.62 20.77
CA LEU A 406 2.35 -8.80 21.07
C LEU A 406 1.62 -8.77 22.42
N LYS A 407 1.88 -7.82 23.32
CA LYS A 407 1.21 -7.73 24.63
C LYS A 407 -0.23 -7.21 24.48
N PRO A 408 -1.22 -7.78 25.20
CA PRO A 408 -2.57 -7.23 25.31
C PRO A 408 -2.56 -5.78 25.81
N ARG A 409 -3.49 -4.97 25.28
CA ARG A 409 -3.51 -3.52 25.50
C ARG A 409 -4.88 -2.94 25.13
N SER A 410 -5.27 -1.85 25.79
CA SER A 410 -6.60 -1.22 25.68
C SER A 410 -6.75 -0.29 24.46
N GLY A 411 -8.02 0.02 24.14
CA GLY A 411 -8.44 0.86 23.03
C GLY A 411 -8.65 0.10 21.72
N ALA A 412 -9.39 0.70 20.77
CA ALA A 412 -9.79 0.07 19.51
C ALA A 412 -8.64 -0.63 18.77
N GLU A 413 -8.66 -1.96 18.84
CA GLU A 413 -7.91 -2.83 17.94
C GLU A 413 -8.90 -3.78 17.28
N LYS A 414 -8.60 -4.20 16.04
CA LYS A 414 -9.43 -5.18 15.34
C LYS A 414 -9.52 -6.44 16.21
N GLY A 415 -10.72 -6.94 16.49
CA GLY A 415 -10.94 -7.99 17.51
C GLY A 415 -10.08 -9.25 17.33
N TYR A 416 -9.67 -9.59 16.10
CA TYR A 416 -8.74 -10.70 15.84
C TYR A 416 -7.30 -10.46 16.34
N LEU A 417 -6.85 -9.21 16.48
CA LEU A 417 -5.57 -8.85 17.11
C LEU A 417 -5.66 -8.98 18.63
N VAL A 418 -6.75 -8.53 19.24
CA VAL A 418 -7.02 -8.69 20.68
C VAL A 418 -6.98 -10.18 21.04
N LYS A 419 -7.84 -10.98 20.39
CA LYS A 419 -7.95 -12.44 20.55
C LYS A 419 -6.63 -13.18 20.27
N CYS A 420 -5.71 -12.61 19.47
CA CYS A 420 -4.37 -13.15 19.23
C CYS A 420 -3.36 -12.78 20.34
N ARG A 421 -3.35 -11.53 20.80
CA ARG A 421 -2.44 -11.04 21.84
C ARG A 421 -2.78 -11.61 23.21
N GLU A 422 -4.06 -11.84 23.49
CA GLU A 422 -4.53 -12.54 24.70
C GLU A 422 -4.06 -14.01 24.73
N GLU A 423 -4.24 -14.74 23.63
CA GLU A 423 -3.75 -16.12 23.51
C GLU A 423 -2.23 -16.19 23.65
N TRP A 424 -1.49 -15.24 23.08
CA TRP A 424 -0.05 -15.08 23.27
C TRP A 424 0.34 -14.78 24.72
N ALA A 425 -0.39 -13.90 25.42
CA ALA A 425 -0.10 -13.60 26.83
C ALA A 425 -0.37 -14.80 27.74
N LYS A 426 -1.43 -15.57 27.48
CA LYS A 426 -1.82 -16.75 28.25
C LYS A 426 -0.89 -17.94 28.04
N THR A 427 -0.49 -18.22 26.80
CA THR A 427 0.24 -19.44 26.44
C THR A 427 1.72 -19.22 26.18
N LYS A 428 2.10 -18.03 25.71
CA LYS A 428 3.38 -17.73 25.03
C LYS A 428 3.72 -18.75 23.91
N ASP A 429 2.76 -19.47 23.36
CA ASP A 429 2.93 -20.34 22.20
C ASP A 429 2.66 -19.56 20.89
N PRO A 430 3.65 -19.42 19.99
CA PRO A 430 3.42 -18.78 18.70
C PRO A 430 2.40 -19.54 17.83
N ALA A 431 2.28 -20.86 17.96
CA ALA A 431 1.37 -21.66 17.14
C ALA A 431 -0.10 -21.49 17.56
N ALA A 432 -0.40 -21.46 18.85
CA ALA A 432 -1.72 -21.11 19.40
C ALA A 432 -2.15 -19.70 18.95
N ALA A 433 -1.30 -18.69 19.16
CA ALA A 433 -1.58 -17.32 18.76
C ALA A 433 -1.80 -17.18 17.23
N LEU A 434 -1.05 -17.91 16.40
CA LEU A 434 -1.21 -17.92 14.94
C LEU A 434 -2.53 -18.55 14.45
N LYS A 435 -3.21 -19.38 15.26
CA LYS A 435 -4.54 -19.91 14.92
C LYS A 435 -5.63 -18.84 15.02
N LYS A 436 -5.44 -17.80 15.85
CA LYS A 436 -6.40 -16.70 16.06
C LYS A 436 -6.35 -15.62 14.97
N LEU A 437 -5.31 -15.62 14.13
CA LEU A 437 -5.14 -14.63 13.07
C LEU A 437 -5.74 -15.09 11.73
N PRO A 438 -6.84 -14.50 11.24
CA PRO A 438 -7.31 -14.75 9.87
C PRO A 438 -6.31 -14.19 8.85
N VAL A 439 -5.85 -12.94 9.05
CA VAL A 439 -4.89 -12.27 8.18
C VAL A 439 -3.45 -12.55 8.62
N LYS A 440 -2.97 -13.77 8.38
CA LYS A 440 -1.62 -14.26 8.77
C LYS A 440 -0.44 -13.45 8.17
N ARG A 441 -0.71 -12.45 7.31
CA ARG A 441 0.26 -11.54 6.70
C ARG A 441 0.47 -10.22 7.48
N CYS A 442 -0.23 -9.95 8.58
CA CYS A 442 0.09 -8.81 9.46
C CYS A 442 1.47 -8.95 10.15
N VAL A 443 1.92 -7.91 10.86
CA VAL A 443 3.25 -7.91 11.50
C VAL A 443 3.31 -8.94 12.63
N GLU A 444 2.27 -9.06 13.44
CA GLU A 444 2.12 -10.06 14.50
C GLU A 444 2.22 -11.47 13.91
N GLY A 445 1.46 -11.74 12.85
CA GLY A 445 1.47 -13.02 12.14
C GLY A 445 2.78 -13.33 11.41
N GLN A 446 3.67 -12.35 11.20
CA GLN A 446 5.03 -12.55 10.71
C GLN A 446 6.00 -12.80 11.88
N LEU A 447 5.92 -12.00 12.95
CA LEU A 447 6.74 -12.14 14.16
C LEU A 447 6.51 -13.48 14.85
N LEU A 448 5.25 -13.91 15.03
CA LEU A 448 4.91 -15.21 15.61
C LEU A 448 5.42 -16.37 14.73
N ARG A 449 5.41 -16.24 13.40
CA ARG A 449 6.04 -17.24 12.50
C ARG A 449 7.57 -17.24 12.62
N GLY A 450 8.18 -16.09 12.88
CA GLY A 450 9.60 -15.99 13.25
C GLY A 450 9.89 -16.69 14.59
N LEU A 451 9.10 -16.42 15.63
CA LEU A 451 9.25 -17.01 16.96
C LEU A 451 9.02 -18.52 16.94
N SER A 452 8.07 -19.00 16.15
CA SER A 452 7.84 -20.44 15.88
C SER A 452 9.05 -21.12 15.22
N LYS A 453 9.86 -20.38 14.44
CA LYS A 453 11.01 -20.93 13.71
C LYS A 453 12.35 -20.80 14.47
N TYR A 454 12.55 -19.73 15.24
CA TYR A 454 13.83 -19.41 15.88
C TYR A 454 13.78 -19.40 17.42
N GLY A 455 12.59 -19.49 18.02
CA GLY A 455 12.37 -19.44 19.46
C GLY A 455 12.58 -18.05 20.08
N MET A 456 12.09 -17.88 21.31
CA MET A 456 12.23 -16.62 22.07
C MET A 456 13.69 -16.28 22.42
N LYS A 457 14.63 -17.22 22.31
CA LYS A 457 16.06 -16.97 22.51
C LYS A 457 16.72 -16.24 21.34
N ASN A 458 16.08 -16.17 20.17
CA ASN A 458 16.59 -15.46 18.99
C ASN A 458 15.51 -14.59 18.34
N ILE A 459 15.03 -13.61 19.12
CA ILE A 459 14.05 -12.61 18.67
C ILE A 459 14.58 -11.81 17.47
N VAL A 460 15.91 -11.61 17.37
CA VAL A 460 16.55 -10.91 16.24
C VAL A 460 16.22 -11.60 14.90
N SER A 461 16.46 -12.91 14.80
CA SER A 461 16.11 -13.69 13.61
C SER A 461 14.60 -13.83 13.41
N ALA A 462 13.82 -13.90 14.49
CA ALA A 462 12.37 -13.95 14.43
C ALA A 462 11.77 -12.67 13.83
N PHE A 463 12.16 -11.50 14.35
CA PHE A 463 11.77 -10.19 13.84
C PHE A 463 12.29 -9.98 12.41
N GLY A 464 13.48 -10.49 12.08
CA GLY A 464 14.05 -10.44 10.73
C GLY A 464 13.20 -11.06 9.60
N ILE A 465 12.21 -11.90 9.93
CA ILE A 465 11.22 -12.43 8.97
C ILE A 465 10.23 -11.36 8.47
N ILE A 466 10.04 -10.28 9.21
CA ILE A 466 9.20 -9.14 8.80
C ILE A 466 9.88 -8.42 7.61
N PRO A 467 9.15 -8.06 6.53
CA PRO A 467 9.69 -7.33 5.40
C PRO A 467 10.43 -6.06 5.83
N ARG A 468 11.59 -5.82 5.21
CA ARG A 468 12.54 -4.76 5.60
C ARG A 468 11.86 -3.39 5.73
N ASN A 469 10.95 -3.03 4.84
CA ASN A 469 10.24 -1.75 4.86
C ASN A 469 9.42 -1.57 6.16
N ASN A 470 8.66 -2.59 6.57
CA ASN A 470 7.90 -2.58 7.82
C ASN A 470 8.82 -2.47 9.04
N ARG A 471 9.97 -3.15 9.04
CA ARG A 471 10.98 -3.02 10.12
C ARG A 471 11.56 -1.60 10.21
N LEU A 472 11.87 -0.99 9.06
CA LEU A 472 12.38 0.38 8.99
C LEU A 472 11.37 1.44 9.44
N MET A 473 10.07 1.21 9.27
CA MET A 473 9.04 2.16 9.71
C MET A 473 9.14 2.49 11.21
N TYR A 474 9.46 1.51 12.06
CA TYR A 474 9.63 1.72 13.50
C TYR A 474 10.80 2.67 13.81
N ILE A 475 12.01 2.36 13.37
CA ILE A 475 13.18 3.23 13.63
C ILE A 475 13.08 4.59 12.95
N HIS A 476 12.48 4.68 11.75
CA HIS A 476 12.22 5.96 11.09
C HIS A 476 11.10 6.76 11.78
N SER A 477 10.21 6.14 12.55
CA SER A 477 9.23 6.85 13.40
C SER A 477 9.86 7.35 14.70
N TYR A 478 10.89 6.67 15.22
CA TYR A 478 11.73 7.22 16.30
C TYR A 478 12.48 8.48 15.85
N GLN A 479 13.11 8.46 14.67
CA GLN A 479 13.69 9.68 14.08
C GLN A 479 12.64 10.80 13.92
N SER A 480 11.42 10.47 13.49
CA SER A 480 10.31 11.44 13.40
C SER A 480 9.91 12.05 14.75
N TYR A 481 9.92 11.24 15.82
CA TYR A 481 9.61 11.67 17.20
C TYR A 481 10.68 12.63 17.76
N VAL A 482 11.96 12.29 17.60
CA VAL A 482 13.07 13.20 17.98
C VAL A 482 12.99 14.50 17.17
N TRP A 483 12.77 14.41 15.86
CA TRP A 483 12.70 15.58 14.98
C TRP A 483 11.56 16.54 15.35
N ASN A 484 10.34 16.03 15.62
CA ASN A 484 9.22 16.87 16.07
C ASN A 484 9.57 17.65 17.34
N ASN A 485 10.15 16.98 18.35
CA ASN A 485 10.56 17.61 19.60
C ASN A 485 11.66 18.67 19.39
N MET A 486 12.67 18.38 18.57
CA MET A 486 13.77 19.33 18.30
C MET A 486 13.34 20.52 17.46
N VAL A 487 12.37 20.36 16.54
CA VAL A 487 11.75 21.49 15.84
C VAL A 487 10.91 22.33 16.80
N SER A 488 10.14 21.70 17.70
CA SER A 488 9.40 22.45 18.74
C SER A 488 10.30 23.27 19.66
N LYS A 489 11.47 22.75 20.07
CA LYS A 489 12.49 23.53 20.79
C LYS A 489 13.07 24.65 19.89
N ARG A 490 13.47 24.36 18.65
CA ARG A 490 14.01 25.35 17.69
C ARG A 490 13.04 26.51 17.40
N ILE A 491 11.73 26.26 17.34
CA ILE A 491 10.73 27.30 17.11
C ILE A 491 10.48 28.14 18.38
N GLU A 492 10.58 27.54 19.57
CA GLU A 492 10.49 28.29 20.84
C GLU A 492 11.72 29.21 21.05
N ASP A 493 12.93 28.64 20.99
CA ASP A 493 14.16 29.32 21.41
C ASP A 493 14.58 30.46 20.46
N TYR A 494 14.22 30.36 19.17
CA TYR A 494 14.72 31.22 18.09
C TYR A 494 13.62 31.75 17.13
N GLY A 495 12.38 31.30 17.28
CA GLY A 495 11.25 31.79 16.47
C GLY A 495 11.32 31.47 14.97
N LEU A 496 10.49 32.17 14.20
CA LEU A 496 10.24 31.96 12.77
C LEU A 496 11.25 32.67 11.83
N LYS A 497 12.48 32.93 12.29
CA LYS A 497 13.55 33.53 11.49
C LYS A 497 14.77 32.59 11.41
N PRO A 498 15.53 32.59 10.31
CA PRO A 498 16.86 31.96 10.28
C PRO A 498 17.79 32.63 11.30
N VAL A 499 18.68 31.85 11.89
CA VAL A 499 19.71 32.33 12.83
C VAL A 499 21.08 31.73 12.50
N PRO A 500 22.20 32.38 12.92
CA PRO A 500 23.53 31.78 12.79
C PRO A 500 23.58 30.37 13.37
N GLY A 501 24.22 29.45 12.66
CA GLY A 501 24.31 28.04 13.04
C GLY A 501 23.14 27.16 12.62
N ASP A 502 22.04 27.71 12.09
CA ASP A 502 21.02 26.91 11.38
C ASP A 502 21.64 26.18 10.16
N LEU A 503 20.95 25.15 9.68
CA LEU A 503 21.33 24.40 8.47
C LEU A 503 20.42 24.76 7.29
N VAL A 504 21.00 24.87 6.10
CA VAL A 504 20.29 25.06 4.82
C VAL A 504 20.78 24.05 3.78
N LEU A 505 19.95 23.73 2.78
CA LEU A 505 20.35 22.86 1.66
C LEU A 505 20.75 23.67 0.44
N LYS A 506 22.05 23.66 0.12
CA LYS A 506 22.60 24.18 -1.14
C LYS A 506 22.59 23.04 -2.17
N GLY A 507 21.47 22.91 -2.87
CA GLY A 507 21.18 21.76 -3.72
C GLY A 507 20.91 20.50 -2.90
N ALA A 508 21.85 19.55 -2.91
CA ALA A 508 21.78 18.31 -2.12
C ALA A 508 22.66 18.34 -0.86
N THR A 509 23.50 19.35 -0.68
CA THR A 509 24.47 19.44 0.42
C THR A 509 23.94 20.34 1.53
N ALA A 510 24.00 19.88 2.77
CA ALA A 510 23.71 20.73 3.93
C ALA A 510 24.91 21.62 4.27
N THR A 511 24.66 22.90 4.50
CA THR A 511 25.65 23.88 4.97
C THR A 511 25.08 24.71 6.10
N TYR A 512 25.95 25.26 6.95
CA TYR A 512 25.53 26.23 7.96
C TYR A 512 25.14 27.57 7.33
N ILE A 513 24.31 28.31 8.06
CA ILE A 513 24.21 29.77 7.99
C ILE A 513 25.27 30.35 8.93
N GLU A 514 26.04 31.33 8.47
CA GLU A 514 27.00 32.08 9.28
C GLU A 514 26.47 33.52 9.53
N GLU A 515 27.08 34.29 10.44
CA GLU A 515 26.57 35.60 10.84
C GLU A 515 26.48 36.62 9.69
N GLU A 516 27.35 36.49 8.69
CA GLU A 516 27.39 37.36 7.50
C GLU A 516 26.26 37.10 6.49
N ASP A 517 25.77 35.85 6.39
CA ASP A 517 24.87 35.43 5.31
C ASP A 517 23.42 35.11 5.74
N VAL A 518 23.07 35.29 7.03
CA VAL A 518 21.71 35.08 7.59
C VAL A 518 20.61 35.73 6.74
N ASN A 519 20.82 36.98 6.31
CA ASN A 519 19.82 37.77 5.58
C ASN A 519 19.55 37.26 4.15
N ASN A 520 20.37 36.34 3.62
CA ASN A 520 20.21 35.77 2.29
C ASN A 520 19.26 34.57 2.25
N TYR A 521 18.78 34.09 3.41
CA TYR A 521 17.89 32.93 3.51
C TYR A 521 16.54 33.30 4.12
N SER A 522 15.52 32.50 3.81
CA SER A 522 14.22 32.53 4.48
C SER A 522 14.05 31.36 5.46
N ILE A 523 13.02 31.42 6.31
CA ILE A 523 12.69 30.29 7.20
C ILE A 523 12.29 29.02 6.43
N HIS A 524 11.91 29.14 5.15
CA HIS A 524 11.65 28.02 4.24
C HIS A 524 12.95 27.39 3.70
N ASP A 525 14.11 28.02 3.92
CA ASP A 525 15.40 27.48 3.51
C ASP A 525 15.98 26.52 4.56
N VAL A 526 15.70 26.81 5.83
CA VAL A 526 16.17 26.09 7.01
C VAL A 526 15.69 24.63 7.04
N VAL A 527 16.62 23.73 7.37
CA VAL A 527 16.39 22.30 7.59
C VAL A 527 16.88 21.87 8.97
N MET A 528 16.30 20.79 9.50
CA MET A 528 16.74 20.10 10.71
C MET A 528 17.00 18.62 10.40
N PRO A 529 18.02 17.99 11.01
CA PRO A 529 18.40 16.61 10.71
C PRO A 529 17.50 15.58 11.41
N LEU A 530 17.10 14.53 10.68
CA LEU A 530 16.73 13.25 11.29
C LEU A 530 18.02 12.63 11.85
N PRO A 531 18.08 12.23 13.13
CA PRO A 531 19.34 11.82 13.76
C PRO A 531 19.90 10.55 13.12
N GLY A 532 21.23 10.52 12.93
CA GLY A 532 21.93 9.46 12.21
C GLY A 532 23.45 9.71 12.12
N PHE A 533 24.18 8.78 11.50
CA PHE A 533 25.66 8.79 11.44
C PHE A 533 26.26 9.60 10.28
N ASP A 534 25.42 10.15 9.40
CA ASP A 534 25.80 10.78 8.12
C ASP A 534 25.17 12.18 7.97
N VAL A 535 24.87 12.82 9.11
CA VAL A 535 24.26 14.16 9.20
C VAL A 535 25.06 15.09 10.10
N ILE A 536 25.08 16.38 9.75
CA ILE A 536 25.54 17.45 10.64
C ILE A 536 24.36 18.01 11.45
N TYR A 537 24.64 18.47 12.66
CA TYR A 537 23.70 19.14 13.57
C TYR A 537 23.99 20.64 13.59
N PRO A 538 22.99 21.52 13.82
CA PRO A 538 23.20 22.97 13.82
C PRO A 538 24.20 23.41 14.90
N LYS A 539 24.91 24.54 14.71
CA LYS A 539 25.93 25.02 15.67
C LYS A 539 25.36 25.60 16.98
N HIS A 540 24.04 25.77 17.06
CA HIS A 540 23.35 26.40 18.18
C HIS A 540 22.79 25.38 19.19
N LYS A 541 22.17 25.87 20.27
CA LYS A 541 21.77 25.09 21.46
C LYS A 541 20.92 23.85 21.17
N ILE A 542 20.22 23.81 20.04
CA ILE A 542 19.38 22.65 19.69
C ILE A 542 20.23 21.38 19.48
N SER A 543 21.51 21.50 19.12
CA SER A 543 22.43 20.34 19.08
C SER A 543 22.67 19.72 20.47
N GLU A 544 22.76 20.55 21.51
CA GLU A 544 22.81 20.09 22.91
C GLU A 544 21.51 19.38 23.29
N ALA A 545 20.36 19.89 22.84
CA ALA A 545 19.06 19.27 23.04
C ALA A 545 18.87 17.93 22.29
N TYR A 546 19.47 17.76 21.10
CA TYR A 546 19.54 16.45 20.42
C TYR A 546 20.37 15.47 21.27
N ARG A 547 21.53 15.90 21.77
CA ARG A 547 22.42 15.07 22.60
C ARG A 547 21.74 14.65 23.90
N GLU A 548 21.08 15.58 24.59
CA GLU A 548 20.24 15.34 25.79
C GLU A 548 19.18 14.26 25.52
N MET A 549 18.36 14.46 24.49
CA MET A 549 17.24 13.57 24.17
C MET A 549 17.71 12.15 23.79
N LEU A 550 18.76 12.04 22.97
CA LEU A 550 19.32 10.75 22.59
C LEU A 550 19.99 10.04 23.78
N THR A 551 20.72 10.78 24.63
CA THR A 551 21.35 10.23 25.84
C THR A 551 20.31 9.69 26.84
N THR A 552 19.15 10.36 26.94
CA THR A 552 18.01 9.92 27.78
C THR A 552 17.47 8.56 27.34
N ASP A 553 17.45 8.29 26.04
CA ASP A 553 17.10 6.99 25.45
C ASP A 553 18.32 6.04 25.30
N ASN A 554 19.46 6.34 25.96
CA ASN A 554 20.72 5.59 25.91
C ASN A 554 21.32 5.41 24.49
N LEU A 555 21.09 6.38 23.60
CA LEU A 555 21.67 6.43 22.25
C LEU A 555 22.78 7.48 22.17
N ASP A 556 23.86 7.13 21.48
CA ASP A 556 24.98 8.04 21.22
C ASP A 556 24.77 8.81 19.91
N ILE A 557 24.68 10.15 20.02
CA ILE A 557 24.56 11.06 18.88
C ILE A 557 25.78 11.02 17.94
N ASP A 558 26.97 10.80 18.50
CA ASP A 558 28.23 10.77 17.73
C ASP A 558 28.44 9.42 17.02
N ASN A 559 27.69 8.38 17.43
CA ASN A 559 27.78 7.03 16.86
C ASN A 559 26.41 6.34 16.71
N MET A 560 25.51 6.95 15.92
CA MET A 560 24.22 6.37 15.52
C MET A 560 24.32 5.13 14.59
N ARG A 561 25.44 4.39 14.62
CA ARG A 561 25.63 3.12 13.88
C ARG A 561 25.16 1.95 14.71
N HIS A 562 24.24 1.16 14.16
CA HIS A 562 23.67 0.02 14.85
C HIS A 562 24.44 -1.28 14.55
N LYS A 563 24.59 -2.16 15.56
CA LYS A 563 25.31 -3.46 15.44
C LYS A 563 24.76 -4.34 14.32
N ILE A 564 23.44 -4.29 14.11
CA ILE A 564 22.76 -4.89 12.97
C ILE A 564 22.60 -3.82 11.89
N ARG A 565 23.33 -3.97 10.77
CA ARG A 565 23.38 -3.04 9.61
C ARG A 565 22.01 -2.56 9.13
N ASP A 566 20.99 -3.42 9.21
CA ASP A 566 19.64 -3.13 8.73
C ASP A 566 18.92 -2.02 9.53
N TYR A 567 19.43 -1.66 10.72
CA TYR A 567 18.89 -0.60 11.58
C TYR A 567 19.87 0.56 11.81
N SER A 568 20.99 0.61 11.08
CA SER A 568 21.91 1.75 11.11
C SER A 568 21.31 2.93 10.36
N LEU A 569 21.14 4.06 11.04
CA LEU A 569 20.47 5.25 10.50
C LEU A 569 21.51 6.23 9.96
N SER A 570 21.52 6.48 8.64
CA SER A 570 22.32 7.58 8.06
C SER A 570 21.85 8.94 8.57
N GLY A 571 20.53 9.09 8.77
CA GLY A 571 19.89 10.40 8.88
C GLY A 571 19.54 10.97 7.51
N ALA A 572 18.88 12.13 7.51
CA ALA A 572 18.52 12.94 6.35
C ALA A 572 18.08 14.34 6.81
N TYR A 573 18.00 15.31 5.91
CA TYR A 573 17.57 16.67 6.25
C TYR A 573 16.10 16.92 5.89
N ARG A 574 15.36 17.63 6.75
CA ARG A 574 13.94 17.97 6.54
C ARG A 574 13.72 19.47 6.80
N LYS A 575 13.01 20.12 5.87
CA LYS A 575 12.57 21.53 5.98
C LYS A 575 11.68 21.74 7.20
N ILE A 576 11.91 22.80 7.98
CA ILE A 576 11.16 23.03 9.23
C ILE A 576 9.78 23.66 9.01
N ILE A 577 9.64 24.54 8.01
CA ILE A 577 8.37 25.14 7.58
C ILE A 577 8.12 24.77 6.12
N ILE A 578 6.87 24.46 5.78
CA ILE A 578 6.41 24.31 4.40
C ILE A 578 5.33 25.36 4.12
N ARG A 579 5.57 26.13 3.06
CA ARG A 579 4.57 27.01 2.46
C ARG A 579 3.83 26.23 1.35
N PRO A 580 2.52 25.97 1.47
CA PRO A 580 1.76 25.33 0.40
C PRO A 580 1.72 26.21 -0.85
N GLN A 581 1.59 25.56 -2.01
CA GLN A 581 1.37 26.23 -3.29
C GLN A 581 -0.12 26.20 -3.68
N ASN A 582 -0.52 27.03 -4.64
CA ASN A 582 -1.87 27.04 -5.23
C ASN A 582 -3.01 27.15 -4.21
N VAL A 583 -2.83 27.93 -3.14
CA VAL A 583 -3.78 28.03 -2.02
C VAL A 583 -5.00 28.88 -2.39
N SER A 584 -6.18 28.25 -2.38
CA SER A 584 -7.50 28.90 -2.45
C SER A 584 -8.45 28.35 -1.39
N TRP A 585 -9.50 29.10 -1.06
CA TRP A 585 -10.52 28.71 -0.10
C TRP A 585 -11.87 29.36 -0.40
N GLY A 586 -12.92 28.79 0.17
CA GLY A 586 -14.26 29.39 0.21
C GLY A 586 -15.04 28.85 1.41
N VAL A 587 -15.85 29.72 2.04
CA VAL A 587 -16.83 29.29 3.03
C VAL A 587 -18.12 28.94 2.30
N VAL A 588 -18.69 27.78 2.63
CA VAL A 588 -19.90 27.22 2.00
C VAL A 588 -20.95 26.99 3.09
N ALA A 589 -22.16 27.51 2.90
CA ALA A 589 -23.30 27.20 3.75
C ALA A 589 -23.96 25.87 3.31
N TYR A 590 -24.38 25.04 4.28
CA TYR A 590 -25.05 23.76 4.01
C TYR A 590 -25.99 23.35 5.15
N ASP A 591 -26.99 22.54 4.83
CA ASP A 591 -27.96 22.02 5.83
C ASP A 591 -27.82 20.51 6.07
N ASP A 592 -27.66 19.70 5.02
CA ASP A 592 -27.47 18.25 5.13
C ASP A 592 -25.99 17.84 4.98
N PRO A 593 -25.36 17.24 6.01
CA PRO A 593 -24.00 16.72 5.93
C PRO A 593 -23.81 15.59 4.90
N LYS A 594 -24.87 14.84 4.57
CA LYS A 594 -24.83 13.75 3.59
C LYS A 594 -24.68 14.24 2.15
N ILE A 595 -24.79 15.55 1.90
CA ILE A 595 -24.52 16.16 0.59
C ILE A 595 -23.00 16.41 0.41
N PRO A 596 -22.37 15.93 -0.68
CA PRO A 596 -21.00 16.32 -1.05
C PRO A 596 -20.96 17.81 -1.46
N LEU A 597 -19.94 18.57 -1.01
CA LEU A 597 -19.85 20.01 -1.33
C LEU A 597 -18.99 20.33 -2.56
N PHE A 598 -18.70 19.33 -3.42
CA PHE A 598 -18.14 19.47 -4.77
C PHE A 598 -18.20 18.09 -5.48
N ASN A 599 -17.96 18.05 -6.79
CA ASN A 599 -17.89 16.81 -7.60
C ASN A 599 -16.52 16.13 -7.55
N THR A 600 -16.49 14.80 -7.44
CA THR A 600 -15.28 14.00 -7.70
C THR A 600 -15.00 13.87 -9.20
N ASP A 601 -13.79 13.42 -9.56
CA ASP A 601 -13.42 13.03 -10.93
C ASP A 601 -14.44 12.04 -11.56
N VAL A 602 -14.94 11.06 -10.78
CA VAL A 602 -15.96 10.11 -11.23
C VAL A 602 -17.34 10.78 -11.38
N ASP A 603 -17.72 11.71 -10.50
CA ASP A 603 -18.97 12.46 -10.66
C ASP A 603 -18.96 13.32 -11.94
N ASN A 604 -17.80 13.87 -12.30
CA ASN A 604 -17.61 14.63 -13.55
C ASN A 604 -17.66 13.72 -14.79
N LEU A 605 -17.04 12.53 -14.74
CA LEU A 605 -17.16 11.50 -15.81
C LEU A 605 -18.59 10.99 -15.98
N GLU A 606 -19.37 10.90 -14.90
CA GLU A 606 -20.79 10.54 -14.92
C GLU A 606 -21.70 11.73 -15.31
N GLY A 607 -21.13 12.90 -15.59
CA GLY A 607 -21.86 14.09 -16.06
C GLY A 607 -22.77 14.73 -15.00
N LYS A 608 -22.54 14.49 -13.71
CA LYS A 608 -23.36 15.03 -12.63
C LYS A 608 -23.20 16.55 -12.54
N PRO A 609 -24.29 17.33 -12.37
CA PRO A 609 -24.19 18.78 -12.23
C PRO A 609 -23.40 19.13 -10.96
N PRO A 610 -22.50 20.14 -11.00
CA PRO A 610 -21.82 20.63 -9.80
C PRO A 610 -22.83 21.04 -8.72
N PRO A 611 -22.58 20.78 -7.42
CA PRO A 611 -23.56 21.08 -6.39
C PRO A 611 -23.67 22.60 -6.19
N VAL A 612 -24.91 23.10 -6.14
CA VAL A 612 -25.22 24.52 -5.95
C VAL A 612 -25.59 24.75 -4.49
N PHE A 613 -24.99 25.75 -3.86
CA PHE A 613 -25.21 26.10 -2.45
C PHE A 613 -25.99 27.40 -2.32
N ALA A 614 -26.80 27.49 -1.28
CA ALA A 614 -27.43 28.75 -0.88
C ALA A 614 -26.40 29.68 -0.22
N SER A 615 -26.71 30.99 -0.20
CA SER A 615 -25.87 32.00 0.48
C SER A 615 -25.90 31.87 2.01
N GLU A 616 -26.94 31.25 2.54
CA GLU A 616 -27.18 31.00 3.97
C GLU A 616 -27.61 29.54 4.17
N GLY A 617 -27.43 29.02 5.38
CA GLY A 617 -27.73 27.64 5.75
C GLY A 617 -27.36 27.36 7.21
N LYS A 618 -27.86 26.25 7.77
CA LYS A 618 -27.73 25.90 9.19
C LYS A 618 -26.29 25.70 9.65
N TYR A 619 -25.42 25.22 8.77
CA TYR A 619 -24.01 24.96 9.05
C TYR A 619 -23.11 25.68 8.03
N ARG A 620 -21.88 26.01 8.46
CA ARG A 620 -20.82 26.55 7.58
C ARG A 620 -19.70 25.52 7.46
N ALA A 621 -19.14 25.39 6.26
CA ALA A 621 -17.98 24.56 5.96
C ALA A 621 -16.88 25.40 5.31
N LEU A 622 -15.62 25.06 5.56
CA LEU A 622 -14.48 25.66 4.89
C LEU A 622 -13.94 24.68 3.83
N LYS A 623 -14.13 25.00 2.55
CA LYS A 623 -13.43 24.35 1.45
C LYS A 623 -12.05 24.99 1.30
N MET A 624 -11.01 24.17 1.21
CA MET A 624 -9.63 24.59 0.96
C MET A 624 -9.04 23.74 -0.15
N ASP A 625 -8.25 24.37 -1.02
CA ASP A 625 -7.48 23.70 -2.06
C ASP A 625 -6.02 24.16 -1.96
N PHE A 626 -5.06 23.23 -1.92
CA PHE A 626 -3.64 23.54 -1.79
C PHE A 626 -2.73 22.37 -2.22
N SER A 627 -1.53 22.70 -2.72
CA SER A 627 -0.52 21.71 -3.10
C SER A 627 0.62 21.62 -2.08
N LEU A 628 1.03 20.41 -1.70
CA LEU A 628 2.15 20.13 -0.80
C LEU A 628 3.24 19.25 -1.44
N PRO A 629 4.53 19.49 -1.16
CA PRO A 629 5.63 18.65 -1.62
C PRO A 629 5.64 17.26 -0.94
N PRO A 630 6.48 16.31 -1.39
CA PRO A 630 6.47 14.94 -0.89
C PRO A 630 6.90 14.86 0.58
N SER A 631 6.49 13.78 1.28
CA SER A 631 6.75 13.59 2.72
C SER A 631 6.18 14.68 3.64
N THR A 632 5.15 15.40 3.19
CA THR A 632 4.44 16.46 3.94
C THR A 632 3.05 15.98 4.34
N TYR A 633 2.56 16.40 5.51
CA TYR A 633 1.28 15.96 6.08
C TYR A 633 0.22 17.06 5.99
N ALA A 634 -0.84 16.85 5.18
CA ALA A 634 -1.94 17.81 5.07
C ALA A 634 -2.68 18.03 6.40
N THR A 635 -2.72 17.02 7.29
CA THR A 635 -3.24 17.21 8.67
C THR A 635 -2.49 18.29 9.44
N MET A 636 -1.20 18.52 9.20
CA MET A 636 -0.43 19.57 9.89
C MET A 636 -0.69 20.97 9.29
N ALA A 637 -1.07 21.07 8.02
CA ALA A 637 -1.58 22.31 7.44
C ALA A 637 -2.98 22.66 8.00
N ILE A 638 -3.86 21.66 8.10
CA ILE A 638 -5.20 21.80 8.70
C ILE A 638 -5.11 22.16 10.19
N ARG A 639 -4.18 21.53 10.92
CA ARG A 639 -3.84 21.84 12.32
C ARG A 639 -3.46 23.31 12.48
N GLU A 640 -2.65 23.86 11.58
CA GLU A 640 -2.27 25.29 11.62
C GLU A 640 -3.48 26.21 11.38
N VAL A 641 -4.44 25.82 10.53
CA VAL A 641 -5.65 26.61 10.23
C VAL A 641 -6.67 26.59 11.37
N LEU A 642 -6.88 25.44 12.03
CA LEU A 642 -7.84 25.31 13.14
C LEU A 642 -7.23 25.69 14.50
N LYS A 643 -5.90 25.53 14.64
CA LYS A 643 -5.16 25.55 15.91
C LYS A 643 -5.68 24.58 16.98
N MET A 644 -6.25 23.46 16.53
CA MET A 644 -6.75 22.39 17.38
C MET A 644 -6.01 21.08 17.09
N ASP A 645 -5.94 20.21 18.11
CA ASP A 645 -5.35 18.88 18.00
C ASP A 645 -6.04 18.06 16.90
N THR A 646 -5.27 17.54 15.94
CA THR A 646 -5.76 16.69 14.84
C THR A 646 -5.74 15.19 15.18
N SER A 647 -5.47 14.82 16.43
CA SER A 647 -5.63 13.46 16.93
C SER A 647 -7.04 12.92 16.69
N ILE A 648 -7.13 11.60 16.50
CA ILE A 648 -8.41 10.89 16.31
C ILE A 648 -9.33 11.12 17.51
N LYS A 649 -8.77 11.20 18.72
CA LYS A 649 -9.51 11.46 19.97
C LYS A 649 -10.28 12.77 19.91
N ASN A 650 -9.63 13.88 19.55
CA ASN A 650 -10.28 15.19 19.46
C ASN A 650 -11.30 15.24 18.31
N GLN A 651 -10.93 14.74 17.12
CA GLN A 651 -11.81 14.73 15.96
C GLN A 651 -13.06 13.85 16.18
N THR A 652 -12.95 12.71 16.88
CA THR A 652 -14.12 11.90 17.27
C THR A 652 -15.01 12.60 18.31
N GLN A 653 -14.44 13.37 19.25
CA GLN A 653 -15.24 14.14 20.21
C GLN A 653 -16.10 15.21 19.51
N LEU A 654 -15.57 15.85 18.47
CA LEU A 654 -16.34 16.78 17.65
C LEU A 654 -17.49 16.08 16.89
N ASN A 655 -17.21 14.93 16.25
CA ASN A 655 -18.25 14.14 15.55
C ASN A 655 -19.36 13.65 16.51
N THR A 656 -19.00 13.14 17.69
CA THR A 656 -19.98 12.58 18.66
C THR A 656 -20.77 13.65 19.42
N THR A 657 -20.28 14.90 19.47
CA THR A 657 -21.04 16.06 19.97
C THR A 657 -22.05 16.58 18.93
N TRP A 658 -21.86 16.23 17.66
CA TRP A 658 -22.64 16.72 16.52
C TRP A 658 -23.69 15.71 15.99
N LEU A 659 -23.57 14.43 16.37
CA LEU A 659 -24.62 13.40 16.21
C LEU A 659 -25.64 13.39 17.37
N ARG A 660 -25.76 14.49 18.13
CA ARG A 660 -26.71 14.71 19.23
C ARG A 660 -27.49 16.00 19.01
#